data_AF-A0A817LGA1-F1
#
_entry.id   AF-A0A817LGA1-F1
#
_cell.length_a   1.000
_cell.length_b   1.000
_cell.length_c   1.000
_cell.angle_alpha   90.00
_cell.angle_beta   90.00
_cell.angle_gamma   90.00
#
_symmetry.space_group_name_H-M   'P 1'
#
loop_
_entity.id
_entity.type
_entity.pdbx_description
1 polymer ?
#
loop_
_entity_poly.entity_id
_entity_poly.type
_entity_poly.pdbx_seq_one_letter_code
_entity_poly.pdbx_strand_id
1 'polypeptide(L)'
;MPFVYSLQQQTNPVICVQLCSKVNIVCNFLLIKYFSSLGLINNNIPEKVFDLLEEMKLKPDNYNLTVLFNACAQLANDRAMKIGRKLLHEMPVIYRNDTFLLNSAMHMLMKFGDIQSAERIFNLIKKKDIITYGAMMKGYVDNEMSQKALDLFEQMHLNLNNVTYSIVFNACAQLVNDRAMKIGRKLFDEIPVIYRNNNIILTSAIHMLMKFGDVQSAERIFNSIEKKDIITYNALMNGYNINGKSWKCFKVLKKMKQQGIILNENVWTILIGACSKIGMIRQSQYIIDQIPLHIQNQKQIHNSLIHMWSKCGSVEKAQNVYKSVHDRDTVTYNAMINGFGLNGMGSEAIELYRQMPNQLRDEISHICVLNACSHSGLLHQAHNIFNEIPFKTAKIYTVMIDCLSRLFLFDEAQKLIDEYEKTNSASFVMYMCLLSGARNNRNSNLSEKVYNQMKSLFPDQKQGLLSGAILLSNIYSSVGEDQLSKEFRSNQIKELETKIKLGLSFTDANGEIVTFLAHDHSHPRSTEIHAEVILLVSEVMKLGYKCDSSWITRELQEEETIQSVLCGHSERLAIAFNFIQRPVPDFIQVTKNLRVCGDCHEFTKLVAKARQRDIIVRDANRIHHFYRNGQCSCQDHF
;
A
#
# COMPACT_ATOMS: atom_id res chain seq x y z
N MET A 1 20.56 -44.91 6.01
CA MET A 1 19.87 -44.52 4.76
C MET A 1 18.43 -45.04 4.63
N PRO A 2 18.05 -46.28 5.02
CA PRO A 2 16.66 -46.73 4.85
C PRO A 2 15.63 -45.96 5.72
N PHE A 3 16.07 -45.43 6.86
CA PHE A 3 15.22 -44.71 7.83
C PHE A 3 14.78 -43.31 7.36
N VAL A 4 15.49 -42.71 6.41
CA VAL A 4 15.14 -41.37 5.87
C VAL A 4 14.05 -41.47 4.81
N TYR A 5 13.94 -42.61 4.12
CA TYR A 5 12.94 -42.85 3.10
C TYR A 5 11.54 -43.12 3.68
N SER A 6 11.43 -43.74 4.87
CA SER A 6 10.13 -43.96 5.51
C SER A 6 9.51 -42.69 6.11
N LEU A 7 10.32 -41.65 6.36
CA LEU A 7 9.87 -40.35 6.87
C LEU A 7 9.26 -39.44 5.78
N GLN A 8 9.48 -39.74 4.50
CA GLN A 8 8.92 -38.96 3.39
C GLN A 8 7.42 -39.20 3.15
N GLN A 9 6.82 -40.24 3.74
CA GLN A 9 5.41 -40.60 3.49
C GLN A 9 4.45 -40.36 4.67
N GLN A 10 4.92 -39.90 5.83
CA GLN A 10 4.05 -39.61 6.99
C GLN A 10 3.99 -38.11 7.29
N THR A 11 2.89 -37.48 6.89
CA THR A 11 2.57 -36.05 7.09
C THR A 11 2.16 -35.72 8.53
N ASN A 12 2.89 -36.20 9.54
CA ASN A 12 2.61 -35.82 10.93
C ASN A 12 3.91 -35.42 11.69
N PRO A 13 4.19 -34.11 11.83
CA PRO A 13 5.40 -33.60 12.49
C PRO A 13 5.54 -34.04 13.97
N VAL A 14 4.44 -34.42 14.62
CA VAL A 14 4.43 -34.85 16.03
C VAL A 14 5.08 -36.23 16.21
N ILE A 15 4.94 -37.13 15.23
CA ILE A 15 5.42 -38.51 15.30
C ILE A 15 6.95 -38.57 15.13
N CYS A 16 7.53 -37.70 14.29
CA CYS A 16 8.99 -37.57 14.14
C CYS A 16 9.67 -37.14 15.45
N VAL A 17 9.01 -36.29 16.24
CA VAL A 17 9.55 -35.75 17.49
C VAL A 17 9.53 -36.77 18.62
N GLN A 18 8.51 -37.65 18.68
CA GLN A 18 8.45 -38.71 19.71
C GLN A 18 9.49 -39.83 19.50
N LEU A 19 9.89 -40.12 18.26
CA LEU A 19 10.90 -41.13 17.96
C LEU A 19 12.36 -40.66 18.22
N CYS A 20 12.60 -39.35 18.38
CA CYS A 20 13.95 -38.79 18.54
C CYS A 20 14.45 -38.67 20.00
N SER A 21 13.60 -38.92 21.01
CA SER A 21 14.01 -38.91 22.43
C SER A 21 15.04 -40.00 22.78
N LYS A 22 15.41 -40.87 21.83
CA LYS A 22 16.44 -41.91 21.98
C LYS A 22 17.53 -41.93 20.91
N VAL A 23 17.60 -40.96 19.98
CA VAL A 23 18.55 -40.99 18.85
C VAL A 23 19.45 -39.76 18.84
N ASN A 24 20.76 -40.02 18.82
CA ASN A 24 21.93 -39.17 18.54
C ASN A 24 21.63 -37.66 18.27
N ILE A 25 22.18 -36.77 19.10
CA ILE A 25 22.14 -35.29 19.00
C ILE A 25 22.42 -34.76 17.58
N VAL A 26 23.26 -35.44 16.80
CA VAL A 26 23.54 -35.11 15.39
C VAL A 26 22.27 -35.15 14.53
N CYS A 27 21.36 -36.09 14.77
CA CYS A 27 20.08 -36.19 14.07
C CYS A 27 19.16 -35.00 14.38
N ASN A 28 19.18 -34.48 15.62
CA ASN A 28 18.37 -33.32 16.01
C ASN A 28 18.85 -32.02 15.33
N PHE A 29 20.16 -31.80 15.21
CA PHE A 29 20.69 -30.65 14.46
C PHE A 29 20.45 -30.75 12.96
N LEU A 30 20.51 -31.95 12.38
CA LEU A 30 20.17 -32.19 10.98
C LEU A 30 18.66 -31.97 10.73
N LEU A 31 17.79 -32.34 11.66
CA LEU A 31 16.36 -32.08 11.60
C LEU A 31 16.05 -30.59 11.72
N ILE A 32 16.68 -29.85 12.67
CA ILE A 32 16.55 -28.40 12.72
C ILE A 32 16.97 -27.79 11.39
N LYS A 33 18.14 -28.16 10.86
CA LYS A 33 18.62 -27.64 9.57
C LYS A 33 17.65 -27.97 8.43
N TYR A 34 17.08 -29.18 8.40
CA TYR A 34 16.11 -29.59 7.40
C TYR A 34 14.81 -28.78 7.49
N PHE A 35 14.18 -28.72 8.68
CA PHE A 35 12.96 -27.92 8.88
C PHE A 35 13.20 -26.42 8.72
N SER A 36 14.38 -25.93 9.11
CA SER A 36 14.86 -24.57 8.87
C SER A 36 14.94 -24.24 7.38
N SER A 37 15.48 -25.17 6.59
CA SER A 37 15.58 -25.02 5.13
C SER A 37 14.22 -25.05 4.43
N LEU A 38 13.21 -25.68 5.04
CA LEU A 38 11.84 -25.72 4.54
C LEU A 38 10.97 -24.57 5.07
N GLY A 39 11.48 -23.74 5.99
CA GLY A 39 10.69 -22.70 6.67
C GLY A 39 9.58 -23.27 7.57
N LEU A 40 9.67 -24.55 7.94
CA LEU A 40 8.67 -25.31 8.69
C LEU A 40 9.08 -25.55 10.15
N ILE A 41 9.92 -24.68 10.73
CA ILE A 41 10.22 -24.76 12.15
C ILE A 41 8.93 -24.46 12.92
N ASN A 42 8.27 -25.50 13.42
CA ASN A 42 7.23 -25.36 14.42
C ASN A 42 7.81 -24.70 15.67
N ASN A 43 6.99 -23.86 16.33
CA ASN A 43 7.36 -23.02 17.48
C ASN A 43 8.14 -23.73 18.60
N ASN A 44 8.09 -25.08 18.69
CA ASN A 44 8.65 -25.82 19.82
C ASN A 44 9.90 -26.67 19.48
N ILE A 45 10.40 -26.70 18.23
CA ILE A 45 11.54 -27.58 17.86
C ILE A 45 12.89 -27.07 18.39
N PRO A 46 13.28 -25.79 18.17
CA PRO A 46 14.54 -25.26 18.69
C PRO A 46 14.52 -25.17 20.21
N GLU A 47 13.35 -24.90 20.80
CA GLU A 47 13.11 -24.92 22.25
C GLU A 47 13.42 -26.31 22.82
N LYS A 48 12.78 -27.37 22.31
CA LYS A 48 13.03 -28.74 22.76
C LYS A 48 14.48 -29.17 22.61
N VAL A 49 15.15 -28.78 21.53
CA VAL A 49 16.57 -29.11 21.34
C VAL A 49 17.46 -28.32 22.30
N PHE A 50 17.12 -27.08 22.62
CA PHE A 50 17.82 -26.31 23.63
C PHE A 50 17.63 -26.91 25.04
N ASP A 51 16.40 -27.26 25.41
CA ASP A 51 16.09 -27.93 26.69
C ASP A 51 16.85 -29.26 26.82
N LEU A 52 16.90 -30.05 25.74
CA LEU A 52 17.71 -31.29 25.66
C LEU A 52 19.21 -31.04 25.86
N LEU A 53 19.77 -29.94 25.32
CA LEU A 53 21.19 -29.60 25.51
C LEU A 53 21.49 -29.23 26.97
N GLU A 54 20.57 -28.51 27.63
CA GLU A 54 20.69 -28.18 29.05
C GLU A 54 20.55 -29.42 29.94
N GLU A 55 19.54 -30.27 29.69
CA GLU A 55 19.31 -31.53 30.41
C GLU A 55 20.52 -32.47 30.31
N MET A 56 21.14 -32.56 29.13
CA MET A 56 22.31 -33.41 28.88
C MET A 56 23.65 -32.76 29.28
N LYS A 57 23.65 -31.50 29.73
CA LYS A 57 24.85 -30.70 30.07
C LYS A 57 25.91 -30.69 28.96
N LEU A 58 25.48 -30.69 27.70
CA LEU A 58 26.38 -30.72 26.56
C LEU A 58 26.74 -29.30 26.13
N LYS A 59 28.04 -29.03 25.94
CA LYS A 59 28.50 -27.76 25.37
C LYS A 59 28.38 -27.81 23.85
N PRO A 60 27.58 -26.93 23.20
CA PRO A 60 27.48 -26.90 21.75
C PRO A 60 28.80 -26.43 21.12
N ASP A 61 29.17 -27.03 20.00
CA ASP A 61 30.28 -26.59 19.15
C ASP A 61 29.83 -25.45 18.20
N ASN A 62 30.74 -24.96 17.35
CA ASN A 62 30.46 -23.85 16.42
C ASN A 62 29.32 -24.16 15.44
N TYR A 63 29.24 -25.40 14.98
CA TYR A 63 28.21 -25.82 14.04
C TYR A 63 26.83 -25.81 14.73
N ASN A 64 26.76 -26.38 15.93
CA ASN A 64 25.56 -26.44 16.75
C ASN A 64 25.05 -25.03 17.11
N LEU A 65 25.95 -24.14 17.54
CA LEU A 65 25.61 -22.75 17.84
C LEU A 65 25.10 -21.99 16.60
N THR A 66 25.70 -22.21 15.43
CA THR A 66 25.25 -21.58 14.18
C THR A 66 23.83 -22.01 13.82
N VAL A 67 23.54 -23.31 13.92
CA VAL A 67 22.21 -23.87 13.64
C VAL A 67 21.17 -23.28 14.62
N LEU A 68 21.52 -23.18 15.92
CA LEU A 68 20.64 -22.61 16.93
C LEU A 68 20.38 -21.11 16.69
N PHE A 69 21.40 -20.31 16.39
CA PHE A 69 21.21 -18.89 16.09
C PHE A 69 20.30 -18.68 14.87
N ASN A 70 20.49 -19.46 13.80
CA ASN A 70 19.61 -19.38 12.63
C ASN A 70 18.17 -19.83 12.95
N ALA A 71 18.00 -20.85 13.78
CA ALA A 71 16.68 -21.28 14.23
C ALA A 71 15.99 -20.22 15.11
N CYS A 72 16.71 -19.60 16.04
CA CYS A 72 16.21 -18.48 16.84
C CYS A 72 15.80 -17.30 15.95
N ALA A 73 16.62 -16.98 14.94
CA ALA A 73 16.34 -15.91 13.98
C ALA A 73 15.07 -16.18 13.16
N GLN A 74 14.79 -17.43 12.83
CA GLN A 74 13.57 -17.83 12.11
C GLN A 74 12.32 -17.80 12.98
N LEU A 75 12.43 -18.16 14.26
CA LEU A 75 11.30 -18.11 15.20
C LEU A 75 10.86 -16.68 15.54
N ALA A 76 11.81 -15.74 15.61
CA ALA A 76 11.56 -14.31 15.80
C ALA A 76 10.57 -13.97 16.95
N ASN A 77 10.61 -14.72 18.06
CA ASN A 77 9.75 -14.51 19.23
C ASN A 77 10.56 -14.20 20.50
N ASP A 78 9.89 -13.68 21.53
CA ASP A 78 10.54 -13.23 22.79
C ASP A 78 11.35 -14.33 23.49
N ARG A 79 10.92 -15.59 23.38
CA ARG A 79 11.62 -16.73 23.99
C ARG A 79 12.88 -17.08 23.22
N ALA A 80 12.79 -17.15 21.89
CA ALA A 80 13.93 -17.35 21.00
C ALA A 80 14.98 -16.24 21.19
N MET A 81 14.54 -15.00 21.46
CA MET A 81 15.43 -13.89 21.80
C MET A 81 16.18 -14.15 23.12
N LYS A 82 15.50 -14.60 24.17
CA LYS A 82 16.13 -14.94 25.46
C LYS A 82 17.15 -16.07 25.31
N ILE A 83 16.78 -17.14 24.62
CA ILE A 83 17.66 -18.28 24.34
C ILE A 83 18.89 -17.83 23.54
N GLY A 84 18.67 -17.09 22.45
CA GLY A 84 19.74 -16.57 21.60
C GLY A 84 20.73 -15.70 22.37
N ARG A 85 20.24 -14.82 23.25
CA ARG A 85 21.10 -13.99 24.12
C ARG A 85 21.89 -14.81 25.14
N LYS A 86 21.28 -15.84 25.72
CA LYS A 86 21.97 -16.76 26.64
C LYS A 86 23.10 -17.50 25.93
N LEU A 87 22.81 -18.09 24.76
CA LEU A 87 23.80 -18.75 23.91
C LEU A 87 24.97 -17.84 23.54
N LEU A 88 24.69 -16.57 23.23
CA LEU A 88 25.72 -15.58 22.91
C LEU A 88 26.60 -15.23 24.12
N HIS A 89 26.00 -15.10 25.32
CA HIS A 89 26.72 -14.82 26.55
C HIS A 89 27.62 -15.99 26.99
N GLU A 90 27.12 -17.22 26.86
CA GLU A 90 27.81 -18.45 27.24
C GLU A 90 28.79 -18.96 26.16
N MET A 91 28.84 -18.29 25.00
CA MET A 91 29.69 -18.67 23.88
C MET A 91 31.19 -18.70 24.29
N PRO A 92 31.87 -19.85 24.15
CA PRO A 92 33.29 -19.99 24.49
C PRO A 92 34.18 -18.95 23.79
N VAL A 93 35.17 -18.42 24.52
CA VAL A 93 36.10 -17.39 24.01
C VAL A 93 36.82 -17.84 22.74
N ILE A 94 37.15 -19.13 22.63
CA ILE A 94 37.81 -19.74 21.46
C ILE A 94 36.99 -19.59 20.17
N TYR A 95 35.67 -19.43 20.28
CA TYR A 95 34.75 -19.32 19.13
C TYR A 95 34.42 -17.88 18.77
N ARG A 96 34.90 -16.90 19.56
CA ARG A 96 34.73 -15.45 19.29
C ARG A 96 35.54 -14.94 18.09
N ASN A 97 36.32 -15.80 17.44
CA ASN A 97 37.02 -15.48 16.19
C ASN A 97 36.44 -16.21 14.97
N ASP A 98 35.41 -17.05 15.15
CA ASP A 98 34.76 -17.75 14.04
C ASP A 98 33.79 -16.81 13.31
N THR A 99 34.22 -16.31 12.14
CA THR A 99 33.43 -15.37 11.33
C THR A 99 32.06 -15.93 10.95
N PHE A 100 31.95 -17.23 10.66
CA PHE A 100 30.69 -17.84 10.23
C PHE A 100 29.69 -17.89 11.38
N LEU A 101 30.13 -18.32 12.57
CA LEU A 101 29.32 -18.31 13.78
C LEU A 101 28.86 -16.89 14.15
N LEU A 102 29.78 -15.92 14.10
CA LEU A 102 29.47 -14.52 14.38
C LEU A 102 28.50 -13.92 13.37
N ASN A 103 28.58 -14.28 12.08
CA ASN A 103 27.61 -13.86 11.06
C ASN A 103 26.19 -14.37 11.39
N SER A 104 26.06 -15.62 11.85
CA SER A 104 24.77 -16.17 12.31
C SER A 104 24.25 -15.50 13.57
N ALA A 105 25.11 -15.20 14.54
CA ALA A 105 24.74 -14.45 15.74
C ALA A 105 24.26 -13.02 15.39
N MET A 106 24.96 -12.32 14.49
CA MET A 106 24.54 -11.00 13.99
C MET A 106 23.19 -11.08 13.29
N HIS A 107 22.98 -12.04 12.38
CA HIS A 107 21.71 -12.20 11.68
C HIS A 107 20.56 -12.39 12.68
N MET A 108 20.75 -13.22 13.71
CA MET A 108 19.79 -13.41 14.78
C MET A 108 19.48 -12.11 15.54
N LEU A 109 20.51 -11.37 15.97
CA LEU A 109 20.32 -10.09 16.69
C LEU A 109 19.56 -9.07 15.83
N MET A 110 19.91 -8.96 14.54
CA MET A 110 19.22 -8.08 13.61
C MET A 110 17.75 -8.50 13.40
N LYS A 111 17.43 -9.80 13.41
CA LYS A 111 16.02 -10.26 13.37
C LYS A 111 15.23 -9.89 14.62
N PHE A 112 15.88 -9.74 15.77
CA PHE A 112 15.25 -9.25 17.00
C PHE A 112 15.30 -7.72 17.14
N GLY A 113 15.82 -6.99 16.15
CA GLY A 113 15.97 -5.53 16.22
C GLY A 113 17.08 -5.04 17.18
N ASP A 114 17.93 -5.93 17.69
CA ASP A 114 19.07 -5.57 18.56
C ASP A 114 20.27 -5.12 17.72
N ILE A 115 20.11 -3.98 17.06
CA ILE A 115 21.05 -3.43 16.10
C ILE A 115 22.39 -3.09 16.77
N GLN A 116 22.37 -2.55 17.99
CA GLN A 116 23.58 -2.14 18.70
C GLN A 116 24.49 -3.32 19.02
N SER A 117 23.92 -4.44 19.47
CA SER A 117 24.70 -5.64 19.77
C SER A 117 25.27 -6.27 18.50
N ALA A 118 24.49 -6.26 17.40
CA ALA A 118 24.98 -6.71 16.10
C ALA A 118 26.15 -5.83 15.59
N GLU A 119 26.04 -4.51 15.70
CA GLU A 119 27.12 -3.56 15.34
C GLU A 119 28.41 -3.81 16.16
N ARG A 120 28.26 -4.13 17.46
CA ARG A 120 29.42 -4.52 18.30
C ARG A 120 30.08 -5.80 17.78
N ILE A 121 29.32 -6.84 17.48
CA ILE A 121 29.87 -8.09 16.92
C ILE A 121 30.54 -7.83 15.58
N PHE A 122 29.91 -7.05 14.70
CA PHE A 122 30.49 -6.67 13.40
C PHE A 122 31.86 -6.00 13.58
N ASN A 123 31.98 -5.08 14.52
CA ASN A 123 33.24 -4.39 14.81
C ASN A 123 34.32 -5.33 15.39
N LEU A 124 33.93 -6.35 16.18
CA LEU A 124 34.84 -7.36 16.73
C LEU A 124 35.44 -8.30 15.67
N ILE A 125 34.76 -8.52 14.54
CA ILE A 125 35.28 -9.35 13.45
C ILE A 125 36.49 -8.67 12.80
N LYS A 126 37.69 -9.24 13.02
CA LYS A 126 38.96 -8.67 12.53
C LYS A 126 39.08 -8.67 11.01
N LYS A 127 38.71 -9.78 10.36
CA LYS A 127 38.74 -9.93 8.90
C LYS A 127 37.32 -10.13 8.38
N LYS A 128 36.71 -9.03 7.95
CA LYS A 128 35.36 -9.01 7.38
C LYS A 128 35.41 -9.45 5.92
N ASP A 129 34.60 -10.43 5.56
CA ASP A 129 34.43 -10.86 4.17
C ASP A 129 33.10 -10.36 3.60
N ILE A 130 32.84 -10.68 2.33
CA ILE A 130 31.60 -10.27 1.64
C ILE A 130 30.33 -10.82 2.32
N ILE A 131 30.42 -11.95 3.04
CA ILE A 131 29.30 -12.56 3.76
C ILE A 131 29.03 -11.75 5.03
N THR A 132 30.07 -11.33 5.75
CA THR A 132 29.96 -10.47 6.95
C THR A 132 29.34 -9.12 6.61
N TYR A 133 29.82 -8.44 5.57
CA TYR A 133 29.20 -7.20 5.08
C TYR A 133 27.77 -7.45 4.59
N GLY A 134 27.54 -8.52 3.83
CA GLY A 134 26.21 -8.88 3.33
C GLY A 134 25.19 -9.12 4.45
N ALA A 135 25.56 -9.87 5.49
CA ALA A 135 24.71 -10.13 6.65
C ALA A 135 24.33 -8.84 7.38
N MET A 136 25.31 -7.94 7.59
CA MET A 136 25.08 -6.66 8.27
C MET A 136 24.18 -5.74 7.44
N MET A 137 24.48 -5.57 6.14
CA MET A 137 23.66 -4.76 5.23
C MET A 137 22.24 -5.30 5.12
N LYS A 138 22.06 -6.63 5.01
CA LYS A 138 20.75 -7.26 4.98
C LYS A 138 19.98 -7.00 6.28
N GLY A 139 20.66 -7.10 7.42
CA GLY A 139 20.09 -6.74 8.71
C GLY A 139 19.59 -5.29 8.74
N TYR A 140 20.39 -4.33 8.26
CA TYR A 140 19.98 -2.93 8.20
C TYR A 140 18.76 -2.72 7.30
N VAL A 141 18.72 -3.37 6.13
CA VAL A 141 17.57 -3.35 5.20
C VAL A 141 16.31 -3.95 5.84
N ASP A 142 16.44 -5.04 6.59
CA ASP A 142 15.31 -5.69 7.27
C ASP A 142 14.75 -4.85 8.43
N ASN A 143 15.57 -3.95 9.00
CA ASN A 143 15.18 -3.02 10.07
C ASN A 143 14.94 -1.59 9.56
N GLU A 144 14.64 -1.42 8.27
CA GLU A 144 14.33 -0.12 7.64
C GLU A 144 15.44 0.95 7.76
N MET A 145 16.68 0.54 8.02
CA MET A 145 17.87 1.40 8.10
C MET A 145 18.66 1.41 6.79
N SER A 146 17.99 1.54 5.66
CA SER A 146 18.59 1.38 4.33
C SER A 146 19.73 2.36 4.06
N GLN A 147 19.71 3.54 4.68
CA GLN A 147 20.80 4.51 4.59
C GLN A 147 22.12 3.96 5.15
N LYS A 148 22.10 3.37 6.37
CA LYS A 148 23.27 2.71 6.95
C LYS A 148 23.78 1.55 6.10
N ALA A 149 22.87 0.81 5.45
CA ALA A 149 23.25 -0.28 4.54
C ALA A 149 24.05 0.26 3.34
N LEU A 150 23.62 1.38 2.74
CA LEU A 150 24.33 2.01 1.62
C LEU A 150 25.65 2.65 2.05
N ASP A 151 25.71 3.27 3.23
CA ASP A 151 26.96 3.81 3.77
C ASP A 151 27.99 2.68 3.99
N LEU A 152 27.55 1.53 4.50
CA LEU A 152 28.40 0.35 4.69
C LEU A 152 28.85 -0.26 3.35
N PHE A 153 27.98 -0.25 2.33
CA PHE A 153 28.32 -0.69 0.98
C PHE A 153 29.45 0.15 0.37
N GLU A 154 29.38 1.48 0.50
CA GLU A 154 30.40 2.38 -0.06
C GLU A 154 31.76 2.27 0.65
N GLN A 155 31.77 1.90 1.94
CA GLN A 155 32.99 1.61 2.70
C GLN A 155 33.64 0.27 2.34
N MET A 156 32.91 -0.61 1.64
CA MET A 156 33.37 -1.95 1.31
C MET A 156 34.11 -1.94 -0.04
N HIS A 157 35.40 -2.30 -0.02
CA HIS A 157 36.22 -2.44 -1.21
C HIS A 157 36.46 -3.93 -1.55
N LEU A 158 35.37 -4.69 -1.70
CA LEU A 158 35.39 -6.13 -2.01
C LEU A 158 34.62 -6.43 -3.30
N ASN A 159 34.99 -7.52 -3.97
CA ASN A 159 34.23 -8.03 -5.11
C ASN A 159 32.83 -8.50 -4.67
N LEU A 160 31.81 -7.99 -5.36
CA LEU A 160 30.42 -8.27 -5.03
C LEU A 160 29.99 -9.65 -5.54
N ASN A 161 29.17 -10.34 -4.76
CA ASN A 161 28.45 -11.54 -5.19
C ASN A 161 26.98 -11.20 -5.52
N ASN A 162 26.26 -12.15 -6.08
CA ASN A 162 24.84 -12.02 -6.44
C ASN A 162 23.93 -11.58 -5.28
N VAL A 163 24.22 -12.05 -4.06
CA VAL A 163 23.45 -11.68 -2.85
C VAL A 163 23.68 -10.21 -2.50
N THR A 164 24.92 -9.73 -2.56
CA THR A 164 25.25 -8.33 -2.27
C THR A 164 24.58 -7.36 -3.23
N TYR A 165 24.60 -7.64 -4.55
CA TYR A 165 23.86 -6.84 -5.54
C TYR A 165 22.38 -6.74 -5.18
N SER A 166 21.75 -7.87 -4.83
CA SER A 166 20.33 -7.92 -4.46
C SER A 166 20.03 -7.09 -3.20
N ILE A 167 20.89 -7.16 -2.18
CA ILE A 167 20.75 -6.38 -0.94
C ILE A 167 20.84 -4.88 -1.23
N VAL A 168 21.83 -4.44 -2.01
CA VAL A 168 22.02 -3.02 -2.33
C VAL A 168 20.86 -2.49 -3.16
N PHE A 169 20.39 -3.22 -4.18
CA PHE A 169 19.20 -2.83 -4.93
C PHE A 169 17.95 -2.73 -4.04
N ASN A 170 17.77 -3.65 -3.09
CA ASN A 170 16.65 -3.58 -2.14
C ASN A 170 16.80 -2.38 -1.18
N ALA A 171 18.01 -2.08 -0.71
CA ALA A 171 18.27 -0.88 0.10
C ALA A 171 17.92 0.39 -0.68
N CYS A 172 18.32 0.48 -1.96
CA CYS A 172 17.94 1.59 -2.82
C CYS A 172 16.42 1.68 -3.02
N ALA A 173 15.76 0.53 -3.20
CA ALA A 173 14.32 0.41 -3.39
C ALA A 173 13.49 0.80 -2.16
N GLN A 174 14.04 0.66 -0.94
CA GLN A 174 13.42 1.11 0.31
C GLN A 174 13.64 2.61 0.55
N LEU A 175 14.83 3.14 0.25
CA LEU A 175 15.18 4.54 0.54
C LEU A 175 14.55 5.55 -0.43
N VAL A 176 14.42 5.18 -1.72
CA VAL A 176 13.76 5.96 -2.79
C VAL A 176 14.15 7.46 -2.78
N ASN A 177 15.45 7.75 -2.84
CA ASN A 177 15.97 9.12 -2.97
C ASN A 177 17.02 9.21 -4.10
N ASP A 178 17.45 10.43 -4.43
CA ASP A 178 18.38 10.66 -5.55
C ASP A 178 19.74 9.97 -5.34
N ARG A 179 20.22 9.88 -4.10
CA ARG A 179 21.47 9.18 -3.77
C ARG A 179 21.34 7.68 -4.08
N ALA A 180 20.28 7.05 -3.59
CA ALA A 180 19.98 5.64 -3.85
C ALA A 180 19.80 5.35 -5.34
N MET A 181 19.14 6.25 -6.08
CA MET A 181 19.02 6.14 -7.54
C MET A 181 20.39 6.13 -8.23
N LYS A 182 21.27 7.06 -7.87
CA LYS A 182 22.63 7.15 -8.44
C LYS A 182 23.45 5.90 -8.15
N ILE A 183 23.45 5.44 -6.88
CA ILE A 183 24.14 4.21 -6.47
C ILE A 183 23.59 3.01 -7.25
N GLY A 184 22.27 2.86 -7.30
CA GLY A 184 21.61 1.75 -7.97
C GLY A 184 21.88 1.71 -9.47
N ARG A 185 21.85 2.85 -10.17
CA ARG A 185 22.16 2.90 -11.61
C ARG A 185 23.62 2.58 -11.89
N LYS A 186 24.55 3.20 -11.16
CA LYS A 186 25.98 2.90 -11.28
C LYS A 186 26.25 1.41 -11.08
N LEU A 187 25.68 0.83 -10.02
CA LEU A 187 25.83 -0.59 -9.72
C LEU A 187 25.26 -1.48 -10.82
N PHE A 188 24.14 -1.10 -11.44
CA PHE A 188 23.54 -1.84 -12.54
C PHE A 188 24.39 -1.79 -13.82
N ASP A 189 24.92 -0.62 -14.17
CA ASP A 189 25.75 -0.44 -15.36
C ASP A 189 27.11 -1.16 -15.23
N GLU A 190 27.63 -1.27 -14.01
CA GLU A 190 28.89 -1.93 -13.69
C GLU A 190 28.77 -3.45 -13.45
N ILE A 191 27.60 -4.07 -13.66
CA ILE A 191 27.41 -5.53 -13.47
C ILE A 191 28.39 -6.32 -14.38
N PRO A 192 29.29 -7.14 -13.79
CA PRO A 192 30.22 -7.98 -14.55
C PRO A 192 29.51 -8.95 -15.48
N VAL A 193 30.15 -9.30 -16.61
CA VAL A 193 29.58 -10.20 -17.64
C VAL A 193 29.07 -11.51 -17.04
N ILE A 194 29.78 -12.07 -16.06
CA ILE A 194 29.41 -13.31 -15.35
C ILE A 194 28.05 -13.23 -14.63
N TYR A 195 27.59 -12.02 -14.31
CA TYR A 195 26.38 -11.75 -13.54
C TYR A 195 25.26 -11.11 -14.37
N ARG A 196 25.53 -10.72 -15.63
CA ARG A 196 24.55 -10.03 -16.49
C ARG A 196 23.27 -10.84 -16.73
N ASN A 197 23.35 -12.17 -16.72
CA ASN A 197 22.20 -13.06 -16.89
C ASN A 197 21.72 -13.68 -15.57
N ASN A 198 22.14 -13.14 -14.42
CA ASN A 198 21.74 -13.66 -13.12
C ASN A 198 20.32 -13.15 -12.76
N ASN A 199 19.33 -14.05 -12.78
CA ASN A 199 17.94 -13.71 -12.49
C ASN A 199 17.72 -13.01 -11.15
N ILE A 200 18.47 -13.36 -10.10
CA ILE A 200 18.32 -12.74 -8.77
C ILE A 200 18.68 -11.26 -8.85
N ILE A 201 19.82 -10.95 -9.48
CA ILE A 201 20.31 -9.58 -9.64
C ILE A 201 19.34 -8.77 -10.50
N LEU A 202 18.94 -9.32 -11.65
CA LEU A 202 18.02 -8.66 -12.57
C LEU A 202 16.63 -8.44 -11.96
N THR A 203 16.12 -9.38 -11.15
CA THR A 203 14.84 -9.24 -10.45
C THR A 203 14.89 -8.15 -9.38
N SER A 204 15.98 -8.07 -8.61
CA SER A 204 16.18 -6.99 -7.63
C SER A 204 16.37 -5.63 -8.31
N ALA A 205 17.03 -5.58 -9.46
CA ALA A 205 17.12 -4.36 -10.27
C ALA A 205 15.74 -3.92 -10.82
N ILE A 206 14.91 -4.86 -11.30
CA ILE A 206 13.52 -4.59 -11.69
C ILE A 206 12.74 -4.02 -10.50
N HIS A 207 12.84 -4.65 -9.32
CA HIS A 207 12.16 -4.15 -8.11
C HIS A 207 12.57 -2.71 -7.77
N MET A 208 13.87 -2.43 -7.79
CA MET A 208 14.42 -1.09 -7.54
C MET A 208 13.90 -0.08 -8.56
N LEU A 209 14.03 -0.36 -9.87
CA LEU A 209 13.59 0.56 -10.92
C LEU A 209 12.09 0.83 -10.86
N MET A 210 11.28 -0.19 -10.55
CA MET A 210 9.85 0.00 -10.35
C MET A 210 9.55 0.88 -9.13
N LYS A 211 10.32 0.79 -8.04
CA LYS A 211 10.16 1.67 -6.87
C LYS A 211 10.50 3.14 -7.18
N PHE A 212 11.45 3.38 -8.06
CA PHE A 212 11.74 4.71 -8.58
C PHE A 212 10.82 5.19 -9.71
N GLY A 213 9.90 4.34 -10.18
CA GLY A 213 8.99 4.66 -11.27
C GLY A 213 9.59 4.61 -12.69
N ASP A 214 10.82 4.11 -12.85
CA ASP A 214 11.40 3.81 -14.17
C ASP A 214 10.87 2.47 -14.72
N VAL A 215 9.58 2.48 -15.04
CA VAL A 215 8.86 1.30 -15.54
C VAL A 215 9.43 0.82 -16.87
N GLN A 216 9.91 1.73 -17.73
CA GLN A 216 10.39 1.36 -19.06
C GLN A 216 11.69 0.55 -18.98
N SER A 217 12.67 1.00 -18.19
CA SER A 217 13.91 0.26 -18.00
C SER A 217 13.66 -1.10 -17.33
N ALA A 218 12.76 -1.14 -16.34
CA ALA A 218 12.36 -2.39 -15.70
C ALA A 218 11.72 -3.39 -16.70
N GLU A 219 10.85 -2.92 -17.60
CA GLU A 219 10.26 -3.76 -18.65
C GLU A 219 11.31 -4.28 -19.65
N ARG A 220 12.31 -3.47 -20.00
CA ARG A 220 13.42 -3.90 -20.87
C ARG A 220 14.22 -5.04 -20.24
N ILE A 221 14.63 -4.88 -18.97
CA ILE A 221 15.36 -5.92 -18.22
C ILE A 221 14.51 -7.17 -18.07
N PHE A 222 13.23 -7.00 -17.74
CA PHE A 222 12.31 -8.13 -17.64
C PHE A 222 12.27 -8.91 -18.96
N ASN A 223 12.16 -8.22 -20.10
CA ASN A 223 12.11 -8.88 -21.40
C ASN A 223 13.42 -9.60 -21.76
N SER A 224 14.59 -9.09 -21.33
CA SER A 224 15.88 -9.73 -21.60
C SER A 224 16.15 -11.01 -20.79
N ILE A 225 15.41 -11.26 -19.70
CA ILE A 225 15.54 -12.52 -18.92
C ILE A 225 15.02 -13.70 -19.75
N GLU A 226 15.87 -14.68 -20.07
CA GLU A 226 15.49 -15.85 -20.88
C GLU A 226 14.46 -16.74 -20.16
N LYS A 227 14.79 -17.19 -18.94
CA LYS A 227 13.93 -18.04 -18.10
C LYS A 227 13.44 -17.26 -16.89
N LYS A 228 12.22 -16.74 -16.98
CA LYS A 228 11.57 -15.97 -15.89
C LYS A 228 10.92 -16.93 -14.90
N ASP A 229 11.24 -16.77 -13.63
CA ASP A 229 10.55 -17.48 -12.55
C ASP A 229 9.36 -16.66 -12.00
N ILE A 230 8.59 -17.29 -11.11
CA ILE A 230 7.44 -16.65 -10.47
C ILE A 230 7.82 -15.39 -9.67
N ILE A 231 9.04 -15.33 -9.14
CA ILE A 231 9.55 -14.19 -8.36
C ILE A 231 9.75 -12.98 -9.28
N THR A 232 10.32 -13.20 -10.46
CA THR A 232 10.52 -12.18 -11.51
C THR A 232 9.17 -11.59 -11.95
N TYR A 233 8.16 -12.44 -12.16
CA TYR A 233 6.80 -12.02 -12.49
C TYR A 233 6.14 -11.23 -11.36
N ASN A 234 6.28 -11.68 -10.12
CA ASN A 234 5.76 -10.99 -8.93
C ASN A 234 6.38 -9.60 -8.76
N ALA A 235 7.69 -9.46 -8.97
CA ALA A 235 8.38 -8.17 -8.91
C ALA A 235 7.82 -7.18 -9.94
N LEU A 236 7.61 -7.63 -11.18
CA LEU A 236 7.03 -6.80 -12.24
C LEU A 236 5.58 -6.40 -11.92
N MET A 237 4.73 -7.34 -11.51
CA MET A 237 3.32 -7.07 -11.20
C MET A 237 3.15 -6.14 -9.99
N ASN A 238 3.94 -6.35 -8.93
CA ASN A 238 3.98 -5.41 -7.80
C ASN A 238 4.42 -4.02 -8.23
N GLY A 239 5.43 -3.95 -9.10
CA GLY A 239 5.87 -2.70 -9.71
C GLY A 239 4.76 -2.00 -10.50
N TYR A 240 3.95 -2.72 -11.27
CA TYR A 240 2.82 -2.12 -11.98
C TYR A 240 1.77 -1.58 -11.03
N ASN A 241 1.49 -2.30 -9.95
CA ASN A 241 0.54 -1.86 -8.94
C ASN A 241 0.98 -0.55 -8.27
N ILE A 242 2.25 -0.37 -7.92
CA ILE A 242 2.72 0.88 -7.27
C ILE A 242 2.79 2.05 -8.25
N ASN A 243 3.02 1.80 -9.54
CA ASN A 243 3.14 2.83 -10.58
C ASN A 243 1.83 3.21 -11.26
N GLY A 244 0.69 2.84 -10.67
CA GLY A 244 -0.64 3.15 -11.21
C GLY A 244 -0.92 2.48 -12.56
N LYS A 245 -0.23 1.39 -12.90
CA LYS A 245 -0.39 0.61 -14.14
C LYS A 245 -0.99 -0.77 -13.89
N SER A 246 -1.83 -0.90 -12.87
CA SER A 246 -2.38 -2.18 -12.37
C SER A 246 -3.02 -3.06 -13.44
N TRP A 247 -3.63 -2.49 -14.49
CA TRP A 247 -4.21 -3.26 -15.60
C TRP A 247 -3.19 -4.10 -16.37
N LYS A 248 -1.90 -3.72 -16.37
CA LYS A 248 -0.84 -4.54 -16.99
C LYS A 248 -0.66 -5.89 -16.31
N CYS A 249 -1.07 -6.04 -15.04
CA CYS A 249 -1.01 -7.32 -14.33
C CYS A 249 -1.86 -8.41 -15.02
N PHE A 250 -2.96 -8.06 -15.68
CA PHE A 250 -3.80 -9.04 -16.39
C PHE A 250 -3.13 -9.57 -17.66
N LYS A 251 -2.39 -8.70 -18.38
CA LYS A 251 -1.57 -9.12 -19.51
C LYS A 251 -0.45 -10.06 -19.05
N VAL A 252 0.14 -9.79 -17.89
CA VAL A 252 1.14 -10.68 -17.27
C VAL A 252 0.54 -12.02 -16.89
N LEU A 253 -0.64 -12.06 -16.25
CA LEU A 253 -1.36 -13.31 -15.94
C LEU A 253 -1.58 -14.18 -17.18
N LYS A 254 -2.07 -13.57 -18.28
CA LYS A 254 -2.26 -14.28 -19.56
C LYS A 254 -0.96 -14.91 -20.06
N LYS A 255 0.15 -14.17 -20.00
CA LYS A 255 1.48 -14.66 -20.38
C LYS A 255 1.96 -15.80 -19.48
N MET A 256 1.79 -15.70 -18.16
CA MET A 256 2.18 -16.77 -17.21
C MET A 256 1.41 -18.06 -17.50
N LYS A 257 0.11 -17.98 -17.78
CA LYS A 257 -0.72 -19.13 -18.16
C LYS A 257 -0.29 -19.75 -19.50
N GLN A 258 -0.03 -18.93 -20.51
CA GLN A 258 0.46 -19.39 -21.82
C GLN A 258 1.81 -20.13 -21.72
N GLN A 259 2.63 -19.77 -20.73
CA GLN A 259 3.92 -20.42 -20.46
C GLN A 259 3.80 -21.61 -19.50
N GLY A 260 2.59 -22.00 -19.06
CA GLY A 260 2.39 -23.12 -18.16
C GLY A 260 2.94 -22.90 -16.75
N ILE A 261 3.13 -21.64 -16.31
CA ILE A 261 3.63 -21.34 -14.96
C ILE A 261 2.53 -21.60 -13.94
N ILE A 262 2.81 -22.47 -12.96
CA ILE A 262 1.92 -22.74 -11.84
C ILE A 262 1.85 -21.50 -10.96
N LEU A 263 0.64 -20.93 -10.81
CA LEU A 263 0.41 -19.74 -10.02
C LEU A 263 0.28 -20.10 -8.53
N ASN A 264 1.00 -19.38 -7.68
CA ASN A 264 0.88 -19.53 -6.23
C ASN A 264 -0.06 -18.48 -5.62
N GLU A 265 -0.33 -18.59 -4.32
CA GLU A 265 -1.17 -17.65 -3.55
C GLU A 265 -0.72 -16.19 -3.74
N ASN A 266 0.59 -15.92 -3.71
CA ASN A 266 1.12 -14.57 -3.85
C ASN A 266 0.75 -13.90 -5.18
N VAL A 267 0.76 -14.65 -6.30
CA VAL A 267 0.32 -14.13 -7.60
C VAL A 267 -1.14 -13.65 -7.52
N TRP A 268 -2.02 -14.46 -6.90
CA TRP A 268 -3.43 -14.11 -6.74
C TRP A 268 -3.64 -12.91 -5.83
N THR A 269 -2.90 -12.81 -4.72
CA THR A 269 -2.92 -11.63 -3.84
C THR A 269 -2.52 -10.36 -4.59
N ILE A 270 -1.47 -10.42 -5.43
CA ILE A 270 -1.05 -9.27 -6.26
C ILE A 270 -2.13 -8.89 -7.29
N LEU A 271 -2.81 -9.87 -7.88
CA LEU A 271 -3.91 -9.65 -8.83
C LEU A 271 -5.15 -9.06 -8.15
N ILE A 272 -5.54 -9.56 -6.98
CA ILE A 272 -6.63 -8.99 -6.17
C ILE A 272 -6.28 -7.55 -5.79
N GLY A 273 -5.02 -7.28 -5.43
CA GLY A 273 -4.51 -5.92 -5.22
C GLY A 273 -4.61 -5.04 -6.46
N ALA A 274 -4.36 -5.59 -7.65
CA ALA A 274 -4.53 -4.88 -8.93
C ALA A 274 -6.00 -4.56 -9.19
N CYS A 275 -6.91 -5.53 -9.01
CA CYS A 275 -8.36 -5.36 -9.09
C CYS A 275 -8.84 -4.27 -8.12
N SER A 276 -8.32 -4.27 -6.89
CA SER A 276 -8.64 -3.27 -5.86
C SER A 276 -8.17 -1.87 -6.24
N LYS A 277 -7.07 -1.72 -6.99
CA LYS A 277 -6.60 -0.42 -7.50
C LYS A 277 -7.39 0.06 -8.71
N ILE A 278 -7.75 -0.86 -9.61
CA ILE A 278 -8.57 -0.58 -10.79
C ILE A 278 -10.01 -0.25 -10.40
N GLY A 279 -10.56 -0.93 -9.40
CA GLY A 279 -11.90 -0.64 -8.88
C GLY A 279 -13.03 -0.97 -9.84
N MET A 280 -12.88 -1.95 -10.73
CA MET A 280 -13.90 -2.35 -11.72
C MET A 280 -14.49 -3.72 -11.37
N ILE A 281 -15.80 -3.79 -11.15
CA ILE A 281 -16.50 -5.01 -10.68
C ILE A 281 -16.33 -6.17 -11.67
N ARG A 282 -16.52 -5.92 -12.96
CA ARG A 282 -16.48 -6.97 -14.00
C ARG A 282 -15.11 -7.60 -14.16
N GLN A 283 -14.10 -6.76 -14.30
CA GLN A 283 -12.72 -7.23 -14.42
C GLN A 283 -12.30 -7.98 -13.16
N SER A 284 -12.71 -7.50 -11.98
CA SER A 284 -12.45 -8.19 -10.72
C SER A 284 -13.14 -9.55 -10.65
N GLN A 285 -14.39 -9.65 -11.10
CA GLN A 285 -15.11 -10.93 -11.17
C GLN A 285 -14.38 -11.91 -12.09
N TYR A 286 -14.02 -11.47 -13.30
CA TYR A 286 -13.30 -12.30 -14.26
C TYR A 286 -12.00 -12.88 -13.69
N ILE A 287 -11.27 -12.10 -12.89
CA ILE A 287 -10.04 -12.58 -12.24
C ILE A 287 -10.35 -13.55 -11.09
N ILE A 288 -11.38 -13.27 -10.28
CA ILE A 288 -11.77 -14.14 -9.15
C ILE A 288 -12.26 -15.50 -9.63
N ASP A 289 -13.04 -15.56 -10.71
CA ASP A 289 -13.57 -16.81 -11.28
C ASP A 289 -12.43 -17.78 -11.71
N GLN A 290 -11.21 -17.27 -11.84
CA GLN A 290 -10.02 -18.05 -12.19
C GLN A 290 -9.21 -18.51 -10.98
N ILE A 291 -9.52 -18.04 -9.76
CA ILE A 291 -8.81 -18.44 -8.54
C ILE A 291 -9.29 -19.84 -8.13
N PRO A 292 -8.40 -20.82 -7.92
CA PRO A 292 -8.79 -22.14 -7.41
C PRO A 292 -9.51 -22.06 -6.05
N LEU A 293 -10.54 -22.87 -5.83
CA LEU A 293 -11.35 -22.88 -4.60
C LEU A 293 -10.51 -23.03 -3.31
N HIS A 294 -9.47 -23.89 -3.33
CA HIS A 294 -8.59 -24.09 -2.18
C HIS A 294 -7.76 -22.84 -1.82
N ILE A 295 -7.52 -21.93 -2.78
CA ILE A 295 -6.89 -20.63 -2.55
C ILE A 295 -7.95 -19.63 -2.08
N GLN A 296 -9.13 -19.61 -2.72
CA GLN A 296 -10.23 -18.71 -2.33
C GLN A 296 -10.60 -18.85 -0.86
N ASN A 297 -10.62 -20.09 -0.34
CA ASN A 297 -10.99 -20.39 1.05
C ASN A 297 -9.95 -19.98 2.10
N GLN A 298 -8.79 -19.46 1.70
CA GLN A 298 -7.76 -19.01 2.64
C GLN A 298 -8.12 -17.65 3.24
N LYS A 299 -7.85 -17.48 4.53
CA LYS A 299 -8.23 -16.26 5.29
C LYS A 299 -7.62 -14.99 4.70
N GLN A 300 -6.34 -15.03 4.29
CA GLN A 300 -5.65 -13.91 3.65
C GLN A 300 -6.34 -13.47 2.36
N ILE A 301 -6.84 -14.44 1.57
CA ILE A 301 -7.57 -14.20 0.34
C ILE A 301 -8.95 -13.62 0.65
N HIS A 302 -9.70 -14.15 1.62
CA HIS A 302 -10.98 -13.57 2.04
C HIS A 302 -10.85 -12.10 2.44
N ASN A 303 -9.88 -11.74 3.29
CA ASN A 303 -9.66 -10.35 3.70
C ASN A 303 -9.33 -9.45 2.49
N SER A 304 -8.51 -9.95 1.56
CA SER A 304 -8.18 -9.24 0.32
C SER A 304 -9.40 -9.07 -0.61
N LEU A 305 -10.27 -10.08 -0.68
CA LEU A 305 -11.51 -10.07 -1.47
C LEU A 305 -12.53 -9.10 -0.91
N ILE A 306 -12.72 -9.05 0.42
CA ILE A 306 -13.60 -8.07 1.09
C ILE A 306 -13.14 -6.66 0.72
N HIS A 307 -11.86 -6.35 0.96
CA HIS A 307 -11.29 -5.03 0.67
C HIS A 307 -11.38 -4.68 -0.83
N MET A 308 -11.16 -5.65 -1.72
CA MET A 308 -11.27 -5.45 -3.17
C MET A 308 -12.70 -5.17 -3.59
N TRP A 309 -13.67 -5.97 -3.17
CA TRP A 309 -15.08 -5.78 -3.54
C TRP A 309 -15.63 -4.46 -3.02
N SER A 310 -15.27 -4.09 -1.78
CA SER A 310 -15.58 -2.77 -1.23
C SER A 310 -14.99 -1.66 -2.08
N LYS A 311 -13.74 -1.77 -2.55
CA LYS A 311 -13.08 -0.79 -3.43
C LYS A 311 -13.59 -0.78 -4.87
N CYS A 312 -14.30 -1.82 -5.29
CA CYS A 312 -15.03 -1.85 -6.55
C CYS A 312 -16.47 -1.33 -6.40
N GLY A 313 -16.89 -0.91 -5.20
CA GLY A 313 -18.26 -0.44 -4.96
C GLY A 313 -19.29 -1.57 -4.81
N SER A 314 -18.90 -2.85 -4.83
CA SER A 314 -19.84 -3.94 -4.61
C SER A 314 -19.84 -4.37 -3.15
N VAL A 315 -20.51 -3.57 -2.30
CA VAL A 315 -20.60 -3.85 -0.85
C VAL A 315 -21.30 -5.19 -0.60
N GLU A 316 -22.31 -5.54 -1.39
CA GLU A 316 -23.01 -6.82 -1.31
C GLU A 316 -22.05 -8.02 -1.45
N LYS A 317 -21.18 -8.00 -2.46
CA LYS A 317 -20.18 -9.06 -2.64
C LYS A 317 -19.17 -9.10 -1.50
N ALA A 318 -18.76 -7.93 -0.99
CA ALA A 318 -17.88 -7.85 0.18
C ALA A 318 -18.55 -8.48 1.42
N GLN A 319 -19.84 -8.18 1.65
CA GLN A 319 -20.63 -8.77 2.74
C GLN A 319 -20.79 -10.27 2.59
N ASN A 320 -21.01 -10.78 1.37
CA ASN A 320 -21.14 -12.21 1.13
C ASN A 320 -19.85 -12.96 1.50
N VAL A 321 -18.69 -12.43 1.11
CA VAL A 321 -17.39 -12.99 1.53
C VAL A 321 -17.19 -12.85 3.04
N TYR A 322 -17.54 -11.71 3.64
CA TYR A 322 -17.46 -11.51 5.09
C TYR A 322 -18.33 -12.52 5.87
N LYS A 323 -19.53 -12.82 5.36
CA LYS A 323 -20.46 -13.79 5.96
C LYS A 323 -19.94 -15.22 5.87
N SER A 324 -19.19 -15.59 4.83
CA SER A 324 -18.61 -16.92 4.68
C SER A 324 -17.40 -17.20 5.59
N VAL A 325 -16.81 -16.18 6.23
CA VAL A 325 -15.72 -16.36 7.20
C VAL A 325 -16.29 -16.69 8.58
N HIS A 326 -16.03 -17.91 9.08
CA HIS A 326 -16.48 -18.36 10.40
C HIS A 326 -15.63 -17.80 11.56
N ASP A 327 -14.31 -17.86 11.46
CA ASP A 327 -13.36 -17.36 12.47
C ASP A 327 -12.79 -15.99 12.09
N ARG A 328 -13.58 -14.94 12.36
CA ARG A 328 -13.24 -13.57 11.99
C ARG A 328 -12.23 -12.97 12.96
N ASP A 329 -11.11 -12.48 12.44
CA ASP A 329 -10.14 -11.71 13.23
C ASP A 329 -10.33 -10.20 13.05
N THR A 330 -9.52 -9.42 13.76
CA THR A 330 -9.41 -7.96 13.65
C THR A 330 -9.34 -7.49 12.20
N VAL A 331 -8.55 -8.16 11.35
CA VAL A 331 -8.37 -7.76 9.94
C VAL A 331 -9.66 -7.97 9.14
N THR A 332 -10.39 -9.07 9.37
CA THR A 332 -11.68 -9.34 8.71
C THR A 332 -12.74 -8.28 9.06
N TYR A 333 -12.85 -7.91 10.35
CA TYR A 333 -13.77 -6.84 10.77
C TYR A 333 -13.36 -5.48 10.19
N ASN A 334 -12.08 -5.11 10.31
CA ASN A 334 -11.57 -3.83 9.82
C ASN A 334 -11.78 -3.67 8.30
N ALA A 335 -11.58 -4.74 7.52
CA ALA A 335 -11.83 -4.72 6.07
C ALA A 335 -13.29 -4.39 5.74
N MET A 336 -14.25 -4.96 6.47
CA MET A 336 -15.68 -4.74 6.23
C MET A 336 -16.17 -3.39 6.76
N ILE A 337 -15.73 -2.96 7.95
CA ILE A 337 -16.05 -1.63 8.52
C ILE A 337 -15.53 -0.53 7.59
N ASN A 338 -14.28 -0.64 7.14
CA ASN A 338 -13.72 0.28 6.15
C ASN A 338 -14.49 0.22 4.83
N GLY A 339 -14.92 -0.98 4.42
CA GLY A 339 -15.72 -1.18 3.22
C GLY A 339 -17.04 -0.43 3.24
N PHE A 340 -17.75 -0.45 4.37
CA PHE A 340 -18.94 0.36 4.59
C PHE A 340 -18.63 1.87 4.54
N GLY A 341 -17.59 2.32 5.25
CA GLY A 341 -17.20 3.74 5.28
C GLY A 341 -16.79 4.30 3.92
N LEU A 342 -16.11 3.50 3.07
CA LEU A 342 -15.76 3.90 1.71
C LEU A 342 -16.99 4.09 0.80
N ASN A 343 -18.11 3.44 1.11
CA ASN A 343 -19.32 3.43 0.29
C ASN A 343 -20.45 4.29 0.87
N GLY A 344 -20.19 5.09 1.91
CA GLY A 344 -21.16 5.99 2.53
C GLY A 344 -22.11 5.33 3.53
N MET A 345 -21.86 4.06 3.91
CA MET A 345 -22.70 3.26 4.80
C MET A 345 -22.23 3.38 6.27
N GLY A 346 -22.15 4.61 6.77
CA GLY A 346 -21.59 4.91 8.09
C GLY A 346 -22.35 4.24 9.24
N SER A 347 -23.68 4.14 9.15
CA SER A 347 -24.50 3.51 10.18
C SER A 347 -24.19 2.01 10.31
N GLU A 348 -24.07 1.30 9.20
CA GLU A 348 -23.72 -0.12 9.14
C GLU A 348 -22.29 -0.36 9.62
N ALA A 349 -21.36 0.57 9.34
CA ALA A 349 -20.01 0.52 9.88
C ALA A 349 -19.99 0.60 11.41
N ILE A 350 -20.79 1.50 12.00
CA ILE A 350 -20.93 1.66 13.46
C ILE A 350 -21.57 0.42 14.07
N GLU A 351 -22.63 -0.10 13.46
CA GLU A 351 -23.29 -1.31 13.93
C GLU A 351 -22.32 -2.49 13.99
N LEU A 352 -21.58 -2.72 12.90
CA LEU A 352 -20.59 -3.79 12.82
C LEU A 352 -19.44 -3.58 13.83
N TYR A 353 -18.96 -2.35 13.99
CA TYR A 353 -17.94 -2.02 14.99
C TYR A 353 -18.43 -2.31 16.42
N ARG A 354 -19.70 -2.03 16.73
CA ARG A 354 -20.29 -2.34 18.04
C ARG A 354 -20.45 -3.85 18.27
N GLN A 355 -20.74 -4.61 17.23
CA GLN A 355 -20.79 -6.08 17.28
C GLN A 355 -19.40 -6.74 17.39
N MET A 356 -18.34 -6.02 17.02
CA MET A 356 -16.97 -6.51 17.10
C MET A 356 -16.55 -6.72 18.57
N PRO A 357 -16.04 -7.91 18.96
CA PRO A 357 -15.57 -8.17 20.32
C PRO A 357 -14.50 -7.18 20.76
N ASN A 358 -14.59 -6.67 21.98
CA ASN A 358 -13.68 -5.61 22.48
C ASN A 358 -12.20 -6.01 22.38
N GLN A 359 -11.86 -7.28 22.65
CA GLN A 359 -10.48 -7.78 22.57
C GLN A 359 -9.89 -7.81 21.16
N LEU A 360 -10.72 -7.72 20.12
CA LEU A 360 -10.26 -7.66 18.73
C LEU A 360 -10.09 -6.22 18.24
N ARG A 361 -10.64 -5.22 18.94
CA ARG A 361 -10.59 -3.83 18.50
C ARG A 361 -9.17 -3.29 18.65
N ASP A 362 -8.64 -2.75 17.56
CA ASP A 362 -7.34 -2.10 17.53
C ASP A 362 -7.44 -0.65 17.03
N GLU A 363 -6.31 0.03 16.96
CA GLU A 363 -6.23 1.40 16.43
C GLU A 363 -6.85 1.50 15.02
N ILE A 364 -6.68 0.47 14.19
CA ILE A 364 -7.22 0.43 12.83
C ILE A 364 -8.75 0.33 12.87
N SER A 365 -9.33 -0.48 13.75
CA SER A 365 -10.78 -0.57 13.96
C SER A 365 -11.39 0.80 14.25
N HIS A 366 -10.76 1.55 15.16
CA HIS A 366 -11.19 2.90 15.54
C HIS A 366 -11.11 3.88 14.37
N ILE A 367 -10.00 3.87 13.63
CA ILE A 367 -9.81 4.71 12.43
C ILE A 367 -10.86 4.39 11.36
N CYS A 368 -11.14 3.11 11.10
CA CYS A 368 -12.12 2.70 10.10
C CYS A 368 -13.54 3.20 10.43
N VAL A 369 -13.99 3.06 11.68
CA VAL A 369 -15.33 3.51 12.08
C VAL A 369 -15.43 5.04 12.12
N LEU A 370 -14.40 5.75 12.59
CA LEU A 370 -14.38 7.22 12.60
C LEU A 370 -14.36 7.80 11.18
N ASN A 371 -13.62 7.19 10.24
CA ASN A 371 -13.65 7.56 8.83
C ASN A 371 -15.05 7.33 8.22
N ALA A 372 -15.71 6.23 8.59
CA ALA A 372 -17.08 5.98 8.17
C ALA A 372 -18.03 7.06 8.69
N CYS A 373 -17.89 7.49 9.95
CA CYS A 373 -18.66 8.62 10.48
C CYS A 373 -18.38 9.92 9.72
N SER A 374 -17.11 10.24 9.46
CA SER A 374 -16.69 11.43 8.72
C SER A 374 -17.28 11.48 7.30
N HIS A 375 -17.26 10.34 6.60
CA HIS A 375 -17.78 10.24 5.24
C HIS A 375 -19.31 10.28 5.15
N SER A 376 -20.01 9.96 6.25
CA SER A 376 -21.47 9.95 6.33
C SER A 376 -22.04 11.09 7.19
N GLY A 377 -21.23 12.07 7.61
CA GLY A 377 -21.70 13.22 8.41
C GLY A 377 -22.17 12.88 9.83
N LEU A 378 -21.77 11.73 10.39
CA LEU A 378 -22.24 11.22 11.69
C LEU A 378 -21.41 11.76 12.86
N LEU A 379 -21.42 13.08 13.05
CA LEU A 379 -20.54 13.76 14.01
C LEU A 379 -20.76 13.32 15.47
N HIS A 380 -22.01 13.21 15.90
CA HIS A 380 -22.33 12.83 17.27
C HIS A 380 -21.81 11.43 17.61
N GLN A 381 -21.97 10.49 16.68
CA GLN A 381 -21.45 9.14 16.81
C GLN A 381 -19.92 9.12 16.78
N ALA A 382 -19.29 9.96 15.94
CA ALA A 382 -17.84 10.13 15.92
C ALA A 382 -17.30 10.62 17.26
N HIS A 383 -17.91 11.64 17.88
CA HIS A 383 -17.51 12.12 19.21
C HIS A 383 -17.63 11.04 20.29
N ASN A 384 -18.73 10.29 20.31
CA ASN A 384 -18.93 9.25 21.31
C ASN A 384 -17.84 8.16 21.19
N ILE A 385 -17.60 7.67 19.97
CA ILE A 385 -16.54 6.67 19.73
C ILE A 385 -15.17 7.25 20.06
N PHE A 386 -14.88 8.50 19.66
CA PHE A 386 -13.62 9.16 19.96
C PHE A 386 -13.37 9.23 21.47
N ASN A 387 -14.37 9.62 22.25
CA ASN A 387 -14.26 9.73 23.70
C ASN A 387 -14.07 8.37 24.39
N GLU A 388 -14.68 7.30 23.86
CA GLU A 388 -14.51 5.93 24.37
C GLU A 388 -13.08 5.36 24.18
N ILE A 389 -12.30 5.89 23.23
CA ILE A 389 -10.95 5.39 22.96
C ILE A 389 -9.99 5.84 24.08
N PRO A 390 -9.38 4.92 24.85
CA PRO A 390 -8.53 5.30 25.98
C PRO A 390 -7.20 5.93 25.54
N PHE A 391 -6.57 5.36 24.51
CA PHE A 391 -5.27 5.82 23.98
C PHE A 391 -5.43 6.32 22.55
N LYS A 392 -5.32 7.63 22.38
CA LYS A 392 -5.54 8.31 21.09
C LYS A 392 -4.20 8.68 20.47
N THR A 393 -3.89 8.08 19.33
CA THR A 393 -2.70 8.38 18.54
C THR A 393 -2.93 9.61 17.64
N ALA A 394 -1.86 10.11 17.02
CA ALA A 394 -1.95 11.15 15.98
C ALA A 394 -2.97 10.80 14.87
N LYS A 395 -3.07 9.52 14.49
CA LYS A 395 -3.98 9.06 13.43
C LYS A 395 -5.45 9.19 13.86
N ILE A 396 -5.76 8.82 15.10
CA ILE A 396 -7.12 8.93 15.65
C ILE A 396 -7.55 10.41 15.73
N TYR A 397 -6.68 11.30 16.21
CA TYR A 397 -6.92 12.75 16.19
C TYR A 397 -7.12 13.28 14.76
N THR A 398 -6.29 12.84 13.80
CA THR A 398 -6.39 13.26 12.40
C THR A 398 -7.75 12.96 11.79
N VAL A 399 -8.30 11.76 12.03
CA VAL A 399 -9.63 11.39 11.51
C VAL A 399 -10.74 12.24 12.14
N MET A 400 -10.64 12.53 13.44
CA MET A 400 -11.61 13.41 14.11
C MET A 400 -11.55 14.84 13.58
N ILE A 401 -10.33 15.36 13.34
CA ILE A 401 -10.10 16.65 12.70
C ILE A 401 -10.66 16.66 11.28
N ASP A 402 -10.49 15.60 10.49
CA ASP A 402 -11.10 15.47 9.16
C ASP A 402 -12.63 15.54 9.24
N CYS A 403 -13.24 14.87 10.22
CA CYS A 403 -14.68 14.91 10.47
C CYS A 403 -15.18 16.35 10.76
N LEU A 404 -14.53 17.05 11.69
CA LEU A 404 -14.90 18.42 12.06
C LEU A 404 -14.68 19.39 10.90
N SER A 405 -13.56 19.25 10.18
CA SER A 405 -13.18 20.11 9.06
C SER A 405 -14.18 20.02 7.91
N ARG A 406 -14.72 18.83 7.61
CA ARG A 406 -15.76 18.62 6.59
C ARG A 406 -17.11 19.22 6.95
N LEU A 407 -17.38 19.37 8.25
CA LEU A 407 -18.58 19.98 8.79
C LEU A 407 -18.39 21.47 9.09
N PHE A 408 -17.27 22.05 8.65
CA PHE A 408 -16.93 23.46 8.82
C PHE A 408 -16.75 23.91 10.28
N LEU A 409 -16.54 22.97 11.20
CA LEU A 409 -16.27 23.22 12.62
C LEU A 409 -14.77 23.46 12.84
N PHE A 410 -14.22 24.47 12.16
CA PHE A 410 -12.78 24.73 12.11
C PHE A 410 -12.19 25.09 13.48
N ASP A 411 -12.93 25.83 14.31
CA ASP A 411 -12.47 26.21 15.64
C ASP A 411 -12.35 25.00 16.56
N GLU A 412 -13.27 24.03 16.46
CA GLU A 412 -13.19 22.77 17.22
C GLU A 412 -12.04 21.90 16.71
N ALA A 413 -11.87 21.83 15.39
CA ALA A 413 -10.75 21.12 14.78
C ALA A 413 -9.38 21.70 15.21
N GLN A 414 -9.26 23.04 15.25
CA GLN A 414 -8.05 23.70 15.74
C GLN A 414 -7.82 23.43 17.24
N LYS A 415 -8.87 23.47 18.07
CA LYS A 415 -8.77 23.13 19.49
C LYS A 415 -8.25 21.71 19.72
N LEU A 416 -8.65 20.74 18.89
CA LEU A 416 -8.13 19.37 18.98
C LEU A 416 -6.64 19.27 18.59
N ILE A 417 -6.19 20.07 17.62
CA ILE A 417 -4.76 20.17 17.30
C ILE A 417 -4.02 20.75 18.50
N ASP A 418 -4.49 21.89 19.04
CA ASP A 418 -3.87 22.56 20.18
C ASP A 418 -3.84 21.66 21.42
N GLU A 419 -4.87 20.83 21.64
CA GLU A 419 -4.90 19.83 22.71
C GLU A 419 -3.84 18.75 22.50
N TYR A 420 -3.71 18.22 21.29
CA TYR A 420 -2.71 17.22 20.95
C TYR A 420 -1.29 17.78 21.13
N GLU A 421 -1.07 19.04 20.75
CA GLU A 421 0.23 19.72 20.84
C GLU A 421 0.73 19.96 22.27
N LYS A 422 -0.15 19.90 23.28
CA LYS A 422 0.26 20.01 24.70
C LYS A 422 1.20 18.87 25.13
N THR A 423 1.10 17.71 24.49
CA THR A 423 1.81 16.49 24.90
C THR A 423 2.57 15.80 23.77
N ASN A 424 2.25 16.10 22.52
CA ASN A 424 2.83 15.48 21.33
C ASN A 424 3.09 16.54 20.25
N SER A 425 3.76 16.18 19.15
CA SER A 425 3.88 17.07 17.98
C SER A 425 2.77 16.76 16.98
N ALA A 426 2.00 17.78 16.58
CA ALA A 426 0.98 17.61 15.55
C ALA A 426 1.59 17.10 14.24
N SER A 427 0.81 16.29 13.52
CA SER A 427 1.25 15.75 12.23
C SER A 427 0.86 16.68 11.09
N PHE A 428 1.66 16.70 10.01
CA PHE A 428 1.35 17.41 8.77
C PHE A 428 -0.07 17.13 8.24
N VAL A 429 -0.56 15.90 8.42
CA VAL A 429 -1.87 15.45 7.92
C VAL A 429 -3.03 16.14 8.65
N MET A 430 -2.88 16.49 9.93
CA MET A 430 -3.90 17.20 10.71
C MET A 430 -4.21 18.57 10.09
N TYR A 431 -3.17 19.34 9.74
CA TYR A 431 -3.33 20.64 9.07
C TYR A 431 -3.83 20.50 7.63
N MET A 432 -3.41 19.45 6.91
CA MET A 432 -3.97 19.15 5.58
C MET A 432 -5.48 18.88 5.62
N CYS A 433 -5.99 18.20 6.65
CA CYS A 433 -7.42 17.98 6.84
C CYS A 433 -8.18 19.31 7.03
N LEU A 434 -7.65 20.21 7.87
CA LEU A 434 -8.19 21.57 8.03
C LEU A 434 -8.22 22.35 6.70
N LEU A 435 -7.10 22.36 5.98
CA LEU A 435 -6.99 23.05 4.69
C LEU A 435 -7.96 22.46 3.65
N SER A 436 -8.13 21.12 3.63
CA SER A 436 -9.08 20.45 2.75
C SER A 436 -10.54 20.78 3.09
N GLY A 437 -10.88 20.91 4.37
CA GLY A 437 -12.21 21.35 4.79
C GLY A 437 -12.47 22.82 4.43
N ALA A 438 -11.47 23.69 4.58
CA ALA A 438 -11.57 25.11 4.26
C ALA A 438 -11.88 25.36 2.78
N ARG A 439 -11.42 24.49 1.87
CA ARG A 439 -11.79 24.52 0.45
C ARG A 439 -13.29 24.43 0.23
N ASN A 440 -13.95 23.53 0.95
CA ASN A 440 -15.39 23.31 0.80
C ASN A 440 -16.21 24.52 1.29
N ASN A 441 -15.65 25.35 2.19
CA ASN A 441 -16.27 26.60 2.67
C ASN A 441 -15.70 27.87 2.00
N ARG A 442 -14.81 27.73 1.01
CA ARG A 442 -14.14 28.85 0.31
C ARG A 442 -13.47 29.86 1.26
N ASN A 443 -12.93 29.41 2.40
CA ASN A 443 -12.33 30.30 3.40
C ASN A 443 -10.84 30.53 3.10
N SER A 444 -10.52 31.55 2.28
CA SER A 444 -9.14 31.88 1.89
C SER A 444 -8.25 32.26 3.08
N ASN A 445 -8.77 33.09 4.01
CA ASN A 445 -8.03 33.56 5.18
C ASN A 445 -7.56 32.41 6.09
N LEU A 446 -8.45 31.47 6.42
CA LEU A 446 -8.08 30.29 7.20
C LEU A 446 -7.08 29.43 6.43
N SER A 447 -7.31 29.24 5.13
CA SER A 447 -6.47 28.40 4.28
C SER A 447 -5.03 28.92 4.21
N GLU A 448 -4.84 30.24 4.08
CA GLU A 448 -3.53 30.87 4.08
C GLU A 448 -2.83 30.74 5.43
N LYS A 449 -3.55 30.97 6.53
CA LYS A 449 -3.02 30.79 7.89
C LYS A 449 -2.53 29.36 8.11
N VAL A 450 -3.35 28.36 7.77
CA VAL A 450 -3.02 26.93 7.93
C VAL A 450 -1.85 26.54 7.04
N TYR A 451 -1.82 27.01 5.79
CA TYR A 451 -0.71 26.73 4.88
C TYR A 451 0.63 27.31 5.38
N ASN A 452 0.62 28.53 5.90
CA ASN A 452 1.82 29.16 6.46
C ASN A 452 2.31 28.42 7.71
N GLN A 453 1.41 27.93 8.56
CA GLN A 453 1.76 27.05 9.68
C GLN A 453 2.37 25.73 9.18
N MET A 454 1.81 25.12 8.14
CA MET A 454 2.39 23.90 7.57
C MET A 454 3.79 24.12 7.03
N LYS A 455 4.03 25.25 6.35
CA LYS A 455 5.32 25.61 5.78
C LYS A 455 6.38 25.83 6.86
N SER A 456 6.01 26.45 7.99
CA SER A 456 6.94 26.68 9.10
C SER A 456 7.21 25.41 9.91
N LEU A 457 6.20 24.58 10.17
CA LEU A 457 6.32 23.39 11.00
C LEU A 457 6.91 22.19 10.26
N PHE A 458 6.70 22.09 8.94
CA PHE A 458 7.08 20.91 8.15
C PHE A 458 7.83 21.27 6.85
N PRO A 459 8.95 22.03 6.93
CA PRO A 459 9.68 22.49 5.74
C PRO A 459 10.19 21.33 4.85
N ASP A 460 10.45 20.17 5.44
CA ASP A 460 10.95 18.99 4.73
C ASP A 460 9.87 18.23 3.94
N GLN A 461 8.58 18.47 4.21
CA GLN A 461 7.45 17.79 3.57
C GLN A 461 7.07 18.40 2.21
N LYS A 462 8.05 18.58 1.30
CA LYS A 462 7.89 19.31 0.04
C LYS A 462 6.69 18.88 -0.81
N GLN A 463 6.46 17.57 -0.96
CA GLN A 463 5.32 17.04 -1.75
C GLN A 463 3.96 17.33 -1.09
N GLY A 464 3.93 17.28 0.25
CA GLY A 464 2.75 17.66 1.02
C GLY A 464 2.46 19.16 0.85
N LEU A 465 3.48 19.99 1.01
CA LEU A 465 3.40 21.44 0.80
C LEU A 465 2.98 21.80 -0.62
N LEU A 466 3.40 21.05 -1.63
CA LEU A 466 2.91 21.23 -3.00
C LEU A 466 1.39 20.97 -3.08
N SER A 467 0.92 19.91 -2.43
CA SER A 467 -0.50 19.56 -2.41
C SER A 467 -1.32 20.64 -1.70
N GLY A 468 -0.82 21.16 -0.58
CA GLY A 468 -1.41 22.30 0.12
C GLY A 468 -1.40 23.58 -0.73
N ALA A 469 -0.32 23.84 -1.44
CA ALA A 469 -0.19 25.02 -2.30
C ALA A 469 -1.19 25.01 -3.47
N ILE A 470 -1.33 23.86 -4.13
CA ILE A 470 -2.33 23.66 -5.19
C ILE A 470 -3.74 23.88 -4.63
N LEU A 471 -4.01 23.35 -3.44
CA LEU A 471 -5.31 23.50 -2.79
C LEU A 471 -5.63 24.96 -2.46
N LEU A 472 -4.71 25.68 -1.83
CA LEU A 472 -4.87 27.11 -1.52
C LEU A 472 -5.06 27.96 -2.79
N SER A 473 -4.26 27.71 -3.83
CA SER A 473 -4.45 28.39 -5.12
C SER A 473 -5.82 28.11 -5.76
N ASN A 474 -6.33 26.88 -5.66
CA ASN A 474 -7.69 26.58 -6.12
C ASN A 474 -8.74 27.32 -5.29
N ILE A 475 -8.47 27.58 -3.99
CA ILE A 475 -9.37 28.35 -3.13
C ILE A 475 -9.39 29.82 -3.55
N TYR A 476 -8.22 30.44 -3.79
CA TYR A 476 -8.13 31.81 -4.31
C TYR A 476 -8.93 31.98 -5.61
N SER A 477 -8.77 31.06 -6.57
CA SER A 477 -9.60 31.08 -7.80
C SER A 477 -11.09 30.93 -7.51
N SER A 478 -11.48 30.11 -6.52
CA SER A 478 -12.90 29.91 -6.20
C SER A 478 -13.59 31.10 -5.54
N VAL A 479 -12.83 32.04 -4.99
CA VAL A 479 -13.32 33.33 -4.44
C VAL A 479 -13.12 34.51 -5.39
N GLY A 480 -12.62 34.28 -6.61
CA GLY A 480 -12.39 35.31 -7.63
C GLY A 480 -11.05 36.04 -7.53
N GLU A 481 -10.12 35.56 -6.71
CA GLU A 481 -8.77 36.12 -6.53
C GLU A 481 -7.76 35.46 -7.49
N ASP A 482 -8.05 35.47 -8.80
CA ASP A 482 -7.27 34.74 -9.80
C ASP A 482 -5.82 35.24 -9.96
N GLN A 483 -5.60 36.54 -9.76
CA GLN A 483 -4.26 37.11 -9.80
C GLN A 483 -3.37 36.56 -8.68
N LEU A 484 -3.89 36.53 -7.44
CA LEU A 484 -3.22 35.93 -6.28
C LEU A 484 -2.97 34.44 -6.51
N SER A 485 -3.95 33.72 -7.06
CA SER A 485 -3.80 32.31 -7.44
C SER A 485 -2.62 32.09 -8.41
N LYS A 486 -2.51 32.89 -9.48
CA LYS A 486 -1.42 32.81 -10.45
C LYS A 486 -0.07 33.12 -9.83
N GLU A 487 0.03 34.23 -9.09
CA GLU A 487 1.26 34.65 -8.41
C GLU A 487 1.73 33.57 -7.44
N PHE A 488 0.81 33.06 -6.61
CA PHE A 488 1.09 32.01 -5.65
C PHE A 488 1.58 30.72 -6.33
N ARG A 489 0.94 30.27 -7.43
CA ARG A 489 1.44 29.14 -8.22
C ARG A 489 2.83 29.41 -8.79
N SER A 490 3.05 30.60 -9.34
CA SER A 490 4.32 30.94 -9.99
C SER A 490 5.50 30.97 -9.01
N ASN A 491 5.26 31.37 -7.76
CA ASN A 491 6.28 31.45 -6.71
C ASN A 491 6.43 30.09 -6.00
N GLN A 492 5.36 29.59 -5.39
CA GLN A 492 5.47 28.44 -4.47
C GLN A 492 5.58 27.08 -5.18
N ILE A 493 4.88 26.87 -6.30
CA ILE A 493 4.94 25.57 -6.99
C ILE A 493 6.30 25.39 -7.70
N LYS A 494 6.87 26.46 -8.24
CA LYS A 494 8.21 26.42 -8.86
C LYS A 494 9.29 26.15 -7.82
N GLU A 495 9.25 26.82 -6.67
CA GLU A 495 10.20 26.62 -5.55
C GLU A 495 10.27 25.18 -5.05
N LEU A 496 9.15 24.45 -5.10
CA LEU A 496 9.08 23.08 -4.60
C LEU A 496 9.65 22.03 -5.56
N GLU A 497 9.92 22.37 -6.83
CA GLU A 497 10.53 21.51 -7.88
C GLU A 497 9.97 20.07 -7.96
N THR A 498 8.68 19.90 -7.66
CA THR A 498 8.02 18.59 -7.54
C THR A 498 7.00 18.37 -8.66
N LYS A 499 6.86 17.12 -9.12
CA LYS A 499 5.93 16.77 -10.20
C LYS A 499 4.48 16.82 -9.72
N ILE A 500 3.65 17.58 -10.43
CA ILE A 500 2.21 17.63 -10.19
C ILE A 500 1.56 16.31 -10.67
N LYS A 501 0.75 15.70 -9.81
CA LYS A 501 -0.05 14.53 -10.18
C LYS A 501 -1.25 14.97 -11.02
N LEU A 502 -1.27 14.54 -12.28
CA LEU A 502 -2.38 14.85 -13.19
C LEU A 502 -3.65 14.06 -12.80
N GLY A 503 -4.80 14.72 -12.92
CA GLY A 503 -6.11 14.10 -12.75
C GLY A 503 -6.46 13.28 -13.98
N LEU A 504 -6.81 12.00 -13.78
CA LEU A 504 -7.24 11.10 -14.84
C LEU A 504 -8.43 10.28 -14.34
N SER A 505 -9.39 10.08 -15.23
CA SER A 505 -10.52 9.17 -15.04
C SER A 505 -10.35 7.97 -15.94
N PHE A 506 -10.77 6.80 -15.50
CA PHE A 506 -10.70 5.60 -16.32
C PHE A 506 -11.87 4.66 -16.07
N THR A 507 -12.14 3.84 -17.07
CA THR A 507 -13.28 2.92 -17.11
C THR A 507 -12.95 1.66 -17.90
N ASP A 508 -13.77 0.64 -17.75
CA ASP A 508 -13.68 -0.63 -18.47
C ASP A 508 -14.41 -0.55 -19.82
N ALA A 509 -13.72 -0.93 -20.89
CA ALA A 509 -14.23 -1.07 -22.24
C ALA A 509 -13.98 -2.49 -22.73
N ASN A 510 -14.97 -3.38 -22.59
CA ASN A 510 -14.89 -4.77 -23.06
C ASN A 510 -13.65 -5.53 -22.55
N GLY A 511 -13.25 -5.32 -21.29
CA GLY A 511 -12.08 -5.98 -20.68
C GLY A 511 -10.76 -5.21 -20.80
N GLU A 512 -10.76 -4.05 -21.48
CA GLU A 512 -9.63 -3.13 -21.50
C GLU A 512 -9.90 -1.89 -20.64
N ILE A 513 -8.87 -1.28 -20.08
CA ILE A 513 -8.99 -0.02 -19.34
C ILE A 513 -8.74 1.15 -20.30
N VAL A 514 -9.73 2.03 -20.43
CA VAL A 514 -9.64 3.28 -21.19
C VAL A 514 -9.51 4.44 -20.21
N THR A 515 -8.56 5.34 -20.48
CA THR A 515 -8.22 6.48 -19.63
C THR A 515 -8.54 7.78 -20.34
N PHE A 516 -8.97 8.78 -19.58
CA PHE A 516 -9.27 10.13 -20.04
C PHE A 516 -8.55 11.16 -19.17
N LEU A 517 -7.87 12.10 -19.81
CA LEU A 517 -7.41 13.34 -19.18
C LEU A 517 -8.48 14.44 -19.30
N ALA A 518 -8.28 15.57 -18.63
CA ALA A 518 -9.11 16.74 -18.87
C ALA A 518 -8.84 17.27 -20.29
N HIS A 519 -9.91 17.60 -21.04
CA HIS A 519 -9.86 18.04 -22.44
C HIS A 519 -9.17 17.04 -23.38
N ASP A 520 -9.33 15.74 -23.11
CA ASP A 520 -8.65 14.69 -23.86
C ASP A 520 -9.30 14.43 -25.22
N HIS A 521 -8.56 14.72 -26.29
CA HIS A 521 -8.94 14.44 -27.68
C HIS A 521 -8.19 13.25 -28.30
N SER A 522 -7.40 12.51 -27.52
CA SER A 522 -6.55 11.43 -28.02
C SER A 522 -7.34 10.15 -28.39
N HIS A 523 -8.56 10.00 -27.87
CA HIS A 523 -9.37 8.82 -28.13
C HIS A 523 -9.91 8.83 -29.58
N PRO A 524 -9.89 7.69 -30.32
CA PRO A 524 -10.37 7.63 -31.71
C PRO A 524 -11.82 8.11 -31.91
N ARG A 525 -12.66 7.95 -30.88
CA ARG A 525 -14.08 8.38 -30.84
C ARG A 525 -14.28 9.71 -30.11
N SER A 526 -13.26 10.56 -30.01
CA SER A 526 -13.29 11.81 -29.23
C SER A 526 -14.47 12.70 -29.63
N THR A 527 -14.75 12.85 -30.92
CA THR A 527 -15.86 13.67 -31.43
C THR A 527 -17.22 13.21 -30.91
N GLU A 528 -17.48 11.91 -30.95
CA GLU A 528 -18.70 11.30 -30.41
C GLU A 528 -18.80 11.50 -28.89
N ILE A 529 -17.69 11.31 -28.17
CA ILE A 529 -17.65 11.46 -26.70
C ILE A 529 -18.01 12.89 -26.29
N HIS A 530 -17.41 13.89 -26.94
CA HIS A 530 -17.69 15.29 -26.63
C HIS A 530 -19.13 15.67 -26.99
N ALA A 531 -19.65 15.16 -28.11
CA ALA A 531 -21.05 15.35 -28.48
C ALA A 531 -22.00 14.77 -27.42
N GLU A 532 -21.73 13.56 -26.92
CA GLU A 532 -22.53 12.95 -25.84
C GLU A 532 -22.42 13.73 -24.53
N VAL A 533 -21.25 14.27 -24.16
CA VAL A 533 -21.14 15.16 -22.99
C VAL A 533 -22.05 16.38 -23.13
N ILE A 534 -22.07 17.03 -24.29
CA ILE A 534 -22.92 18.20 -24.55
C ILE A 534 -24.40 17.82 -24.43
N LEU A 535 -24.79 16.67 -24.98
CA LEU A 535 -26.15 16.14 -24.84
C LEU A 535 -26.53 15.91 -23.37
N LEU A 536 -25.69 15.21 -22.60
CA LEU A 536 -25.92 14.97 -21.18
C LEU A 536 -26.05 16.28 -20.38
N VAL A 537 -25.20 17.28 -20.65
CA VAL A 537 -25.30 18.60 -20.02
C VAL A 537 -26.64 19.26 -20.36
N SER A 538 -27.05 19.22 -21.62
CA SER A 538 -28.33 19.80 -22.05
C SER A 538 -29.54 19.15 -21.35
N GLU A 539 -29.48 17.85 -21.07
CA GLU A 539 -30.54 17.11 -20.37
C GLU A 539 -30.60 17.47 -18.90
N VAL A 540 -29.45 17.49 -18.21
CA VAL A 540 -29.44 17.82 -16.78
C VAL A 540 -29.75 19.28 -16.50
N MET A 541 -29.47 20.20 -17.44
CA MET A 541 -29.91 21.60 -17.35
C MET A 541 -31.43 21.72 -17.28
N LYS A 542 -32.17 20.86 -18.00
CA LYS A 542 -33.64 20.79 -17.91
C LYS A 542 -34.12 20.28 -16.53
N LEU A 543 -33.25 19.59 -15.80
CA LEU A 543 -33.50 19.11 -14.42
C LEU A 543 -33.01 20.11 -13.35
N GLY A 544 -32.58 21.31 -13.74
CA GLY A 544 -32.14 22.36 -12.82
C GLY A 544 -30.63 22.39 -12.55
N TYR A 545 -29.82 21.60 -13.26
CA TYR A 545 -28.37 21.68 -13.18
C TYR A 545 -27.85 23.07 -13.57
N LYS A 546 -26.95 23.62 -12.75
CA LYS A 546 -26.19 24.85 -13.05
C LYS A 546 -24.71 24.55 -12.91
N CYS A 547 -23.93 25.01 -13.89
CA CYS A 547 -22.48 24.92 -13.84
C CYS A 547 -21.94 25.77 -12.68
N ASP A 548 -21.10 25.18 -11.83
CA ASP A 548 -20.47 25.89 -10.72
C ASP A 548 -19.05 26.31 -11.09
N SER A 549 -18.89 27.61 -11.40
CA SER A 549 -17.60 28.20 -11.81
C SER A 549 -16.54 28.16 -10.72
N SER A 550 -16.92 27.96 -9.45
CA SER A 550 -15.95 27.88 -8.33
C SER A 550 -15.02 26.66 -8.42
N TRP A 551 -15.37 25.68 -9.26
CA TRP A 551 -14.54 24.50 -9.52
C TRP A 551 -13.57 24.68 -10.68
N ILE A 552 -13.59 25.85 -11.33
CA ILE A 552 -12.62 26.21 -12.35
C ILE A 552 -11.41 26.81 -11.64
N THR A 553 -10.25 26.17 -11.79
CA THR A 553 -9.05 26.50 -11.03
C THR A 553 -8.10 27.46 -11.76
N ARG A 554 -8.58 28.08 -12.84
CA ARG A 554 -7.84 29.01 -13.69
C ARG A 554 -8.78 30.02 -14.33
N GLU A 555 -8.21 31.14 -14.77
CA GLU A 555 -8.93 32.09 -15.60
C GLU A 555 -9.31 31.45 -16.95
N LEU A 556 -10.49 31.82 -17.44
CA LEU A 556 -11.00 31.42 -18.75
C LEU A 556 -10.29 32.23 -19.84
N GLN A 557 -9.98 31.57 -20.96
CA GLN A 557 -9.55 32.28 -22.16
C GLN A 557 -10.76 32.96 -22.82
N GLU A 558 -10.53 33.97 -23.67
CA GLU A 558 -11.61 34.76 -24.31
C GLU A 558 -12.64 33.90 -25.05
N GLU A 559 -12.23 32.76 -25.60
CA GLU A 559 -13.09 31.84 -26.34
C GLU A 559 -13.78 30.78 -25.47
N GLU A 560 -13.40 30.68 -24.19
CA GLU A 560 -13.88 29.63 -23.29
C GLU A 560 -15.08 30.10 -22.46
N THR A 561 -16.07 29.21 -22.35
CA THR A 561 -17.20 29.37 -21.41
C THR A 561 -17.00 28.47 -20.20
N ILE A 562 -17.65 28.81 -19.08
CA ILE A 562 -17.70 27.94 -17.88
C ILE A 562 -18.13 26.52 -18.28
N GLN A 563 -19.16 26.41 -19.11
CA GLN A 563 -19.68 25.14 -19.59
C GLN A 563 -18.67 24.37 -20.44
N SER A 564 -17.99 25.03 -21.39
CA SER A 564 -17.02 24.35 -22.26
C SER A 564 -15.84 23.79 -21.46
N VAL A 565 -15.40 24.50 -20.41
CA VAL A 565 -14.34 24.01 -19.53
C VAL A 565 -14.80 22.80 -18.71
N LEU A 566 -15.94 22.90 -18.04
CA LEU A 566 -16.46 21.81 -17.19
C LEU A 566 -16.83 20.56 -17.99
N CYS A 567 -17.32 20.72 -19.23
CA CYS A 567 -17.55 19.61 -20.16
C CYS A 567 -16.27 18.79 -20.43
N GLY A 568 -15.10 19.44 -20.40
CA GLY A 568 -13.82 18.78 -20.60
C GLY A 568 -13.31 17.98 -19.41
N HIS A 569 -14.01 17.96 -18.27
CA HIS A 569 -13.59 17.14 -17.13
C HIS A 569 -13.54 15.65 -17.49
N SER A 570 -12.43 15.01 -17.15
CA SER A 570 -12.15 13.59 -17.47
C SER A 570 -13.25 12.63 -17.01
N GLU A 571 -13.91 12.93 -15.89
CA GLU A 571 -15.04 12.19 -15.33
C GLU A 571 -16.22 12.17 -16.31
N ARG A 572 -16.54 13.32 -16.90
CA ARG A 572 -17.65 13.45 -17.86
C ARG A 572 -17.34 12.74 -19.16
N LEU A 573 -16.10 12.85 -19.65
CA LEU A 573 -15.63 12.11 -20.82
C LEU A 573 -15.77 10.59 -20.61
N ALA A 574 -15.35 10.10 -19.44
CA ALA A 574 -15.47 8.68 -19.09
C ALA A 574 -16.93 8.21 -18.97
N ILE A 575 -17.81 9.03 -18.39
CA ILE A 575 -19.25 8.74 -18.28
C ILE A 575 -19.90 8.71 -19.67
N ALA A 576 -19.66 9.74 -20.50
CA ALA A 576 -20.19 9.83 -21.86
C ALA A 576 -19.73 8.66 -22.73
N PHE A 577 -18.45 8.31 -22.66
CA PHE A 577 -17.90 7.13 -23.33
C PHE A 577 -18.64 5.84 -22.95
N ASN A 578 -19.00 5.67 -21.67
CA ASN A 578 -19.78 4.50 -21.24
C ASN A 578 -21.21 4.49 -21.81
N PHE A 579 -21.88 5.64 -21.92
CA PHE A 579 -23.20 5.72 -22.54
C PHE A 579 -23.14 5.34 -24.02
N ILE A 580 -22.11 5.81 -24.73
CA ILE A 580 -21.87 5.47 -26.13
C ILE A 580 -21.60 3.97 -26.31
N GLN A 581 -20.80 3.37 -25.43
CA GLN A 581 -20.41 1.96 -25.56
C GLN A 581 -21.49 0.98 -25.08
N ARG A 582 -22.33 1.36 -24.11
CA ARG A 582 -23.19 0.41 -23.37
C ARG A 582 -24.68 0.83 -23.43
N PRO A 583 -25.44 0.48 -24.47
CA PRO A 583 -26.80 1.02 -24.66
C PRO A 583 -27.91 0.49 -23.72
N VAL A 584 -27.76 -0.65 -23.01
CA VAL A 584 -28.83 -1.22 -22.13
C VAL A 584 -28.24 -2.00 -20.91
N PRO A 585 -29.06 -2.48 -19.94
CA PRO A 585 -29.21 -1.94 -18.59
C PRO A 585 -28.13 -2.41 -17.60
N ASP A 586 -26.87 -2.04 -17.84
CA ASP A 586 -25.81 -2.19 -16.85
C ASP A 586 -25.50 -0.87 -16.14
N PHE A 587 -25.01 -0.89 -14.91
CA PHE A 587 -24.48 0.31 -14.27
C PHE A 587 -23.21 0.82 -14.99
N ILE A 588 -22.94 2.12 -14.87
CA ILE A 588 -21.69 2.73 -15.34
C ILE A 588 -20.68 2.72 -14.20
N GLN A 589 -19.41 2.45 -14.48
CA GLN A 589 -18.35 2.49 -13.48
C GLN A 589 -17.17 3.32 -13.95
N VAL A 590 -16.80 4.33 -13.16
CA VAL A 590 -15.67 5.22 -13.43
C VAL A 590 -14.80 5.31 -12.18
N THR A 591 -13.48 5.31 -12.36
CA THR A 591 -12.53 5.59 -11.28
C THR A 591 -11.72 6.84 -11.60
N LYS A 592 -11.66 7.77 -10.65
CA LYS A 592 -10.84 8.98 -10.65
C LYS A 592 -9.68 8.79 -9.69
N ASN A 593 -8.47 9.14 -10.12
CA ASN A 593 -7.25 9.04 -9.30
C ASN A 593 -7.07 10.18 -8.28
N LEU A 594 -7.92 11.20 -8.34
CA LEU A 594 -8.04 12.35 -7.45
C LEU A 594 -9.47 12.39 -6.88
N ARG A 595 -9.78 13.36 -6.00
CA ARG A 595 -11.16 13.63 -5.59
C ARG A 595 -11.96 14.15 -6.78
N VAL A 596 -13.18 13.65 -6.97
CA VAL A 596 -14.14 14.22 -7.93
C VAL A 596 -14.46 15.65 -7.49
N CYS A 597 -14.71 16.60 -8.39
CA CYS A 597 -15.12 17.97 -8.03
C CYS A 597 -16.63 18.04 -7.73
N GLY A 598 -17.05 19.04 -6.95
CA GLY A 598 -18.47 19.19 -6.55
C GLY A 598 -19.40 19.35 -7.75
N ASP A 599 -18.97 20.09 -8.77
CA ASP A 599 -19.71 20.25 -10.02
C ASP A 599 -19.89 18.92 -10.79
N CYS A 600 -18.84 18.09 -10.91
CA CYS A 600 -18.95 16.76 -11.52
C CYS A 600 -19.82 15.81 -10.69
N HIS A 601 -19.79 15.93 -9.36
CA HIS A 601 -20.65 15.15 -8.48
C HIS A 601 -22.13 15.47 -8.73
N GLU A 602 -22.50 16.76 -8.74
CA GLU A 602 -23.88 17.20 -9.01
C GLU A 602 -24.33 16.85 -10.44
N PHE A 603 -23.47 17.07 -11.43
CA PHE A 603 -23.70 16.64 -12.80
C PHE A 603 -24.00 15.13 -12.87
N THR A 604 -23.17 14.29 -12.25
CA THR A 604 -23.33 12.83 -12.30
C THR A 604 -24.62 12.38 -11.63
N LYS A 605 -24.99 13.01 -10.50
CA LYS A 605 -26.26 12.78 -9.80
C LYS A 605 -27.47 13.01 -10.71
N LEU A 606 -27.47 14.13 -11.42
CA LEU A 606 -28.56 14.47 -12.34
C LEU A 606 -28.52 13.65 -13.63
N VAL A 607 -27.35 13.23 -14.12
CA VAL A 607 -27.23 12.31 -15.26
C VAL A 607 -27.82 10.95 -14.92
N ALA A 608 -27.54 10.40 -13.73
CA ALA A 608 -28.10 9.14 -13.28
C ALA A 608 -29.64 9.17 -13.28
N LYS A 609 -30.22 10.32 -12.88
CA LYS A 609 -31.66 10.59 -12.95
C LYS A 609 -32.18 10.77 -14.38
N ALA A 610 -31.54 11.60 -15.20
CA ALA A 610 -31.96 11.90 -16.57
C ALA A 610 -31.99 10.63 -17.44
N ARG A 611 -30.96 9.79 -17.32
CA ARG A 611 -30.79 8.57 -18.12
C ARG A 611 -31.30 7.31 -17.42
N GLN A 612 -31.93 7.43 -16.25
CA GLN A 612 -32.48 6.32 -15.47
C GLN A 612 -31.49 5.16 -15.31
N ARG A 613 -30.26 5.49 -14.87
CA ARG A 613 -29.15 4.54 -14.84
C ARG A 613 -28.23 4.78 -13.66
N ASP A 614 -27.89 3.70 -12.95
CA ASP A 614 -26.96 3.79 -11.81
C ASP A 614 -25.54 4.04 -12.30
N ILE A 615 -24.84 4.93 -11.62
CA ILE A 615 -23.46 5.28 -11.91
C ILE A 615 -22.64 5.14 -10.63
N ILE A 616 -21.57 4.36 -10.69
CA ILE A 616 -20.60 4.21 -9.60
C ILE A 616 -19.37 5.02 -10.00
N VAL A 617 -19.08 6.07 -9.23
CA VAL A 617 -17.82 6.82 -9.39
C VAL A 617 -16.98 6.65 -8.14
N ARG A 618 -15.83 6.00 -8.29
CA ARG A 618 -14.81 5.95 -7.26
C ARG A 618 -13.86 7.12 -7.42
N ASP A 619 -13.57 7.81 -6.33
CA ASP A 619 -12.52 8.82 -6.26
C ASP A 619 -11.37 8.38 -5.33
N ALA A 620 -10.43 9.28 -5.04
CA ALA A 620 -9.28 8.97 -4.18
C ALA A 620 -9.67 8.61 -2.73
N ASN A 621 -10.83 9.07 -2.24
CA ASN A 621 -11.24 8.98 -0.84
C ASN A 621 -12.46 8.08 -0.62
N ARG A 622 -13.39 8.01 -1.58
CA ARG A 622 -14.66 7.28 -1.43
C ARG A 622 -15.22 6.75 -2.74
N ILE A 623 -16.35 6.06 -2.63
CA ILE A 623 -17.12 5.53 -3.74
C ILE A 623 -18.52 6.12 -3.65
N HIS A 624 -18.88 6.84 -4.71
CA HIS A 624 -20.17 7.48 -4.87
C HIS A 624 -21.06 6.55 -5.69
N HIS A 625 -22.20 6.15 -5.09
CA HIS A 625 -23.26 5.44 -5.78
C HIS A 625 -24.35 6.44 -6.15
N PHE A 626 -24.39 6.84 -7.42
CA PHE A 626 -25.43 7.71 -7.96
C PHE A 626 -26.57 6.84 -8.47
N TYR A 627 -27.70 6.91 -7.77
CA TYR A 627 -28.88 6.11 -8.05
C TYR A 627 -29.78 6.78 -9.08
N ARG A 628 -30.59 5.99 -9.79
CA ARG A 628 -31.54 6.47 -10.82
C ARG A 628 -32.58 7.50 -10.34
N ASN A 629 -32.74 7.63 -9.03
CA ASN A 629 -33.61 8.63 -8.41
C ASN A 629 -32.93 10.01 -8.22
N GLY A 630 -31.65 10.15 -8.58
CA GLY A 630 -30.88 11.39 -8.41
C GLY A 630 -30.35 11.60 -6.99
N GLN A 631 -30.11 10.52 -6.24
CA GLN A 631 -29.44 10.57 -4.94
C GLN A 631 -28.03 9.96 -5.05
N CYS A 632 -27.14 10.39 -4.17
CA CYS A 632 -25.82 9.79 -4.00
C CYS A 632 -25.73 9.11 -2.61
N SER A 633 -25.00 7.99 -2.51
CA SER A 633 -24.72 7.32 -1.23
C SER A 633 -24.01 8.20 -0.19
N CYS A 634 -23.40 9.32 -0.60
CA CYS A 634 -22.77 10.27 0.31
C CYS A 634 -23.76 11.25 0.96
N GLN A 635 -25.05 11.24 0.57
CA GLN A 635 -26.08 12.17 1.06
C GLN A 635 -25.69 13.66 0.94
N ASP A 636 -24.94 14.01 -0.11
CA ASP A 636 -24.40 15.35 -0.34
C ASP A 636 -23.46 15.87 0.79
N HIS A 637 -22.96 14.99 1.66
CA HIS A 637 -21.83 15.26 2.55
C HIS A 637 -20.50 15.23 1.76
N PHE A 638 -20.41 16.14 0.80
CA PHE A 638 -19.40 16.13 -0.25
C PHE A 638 -18.00 16.48 0.22
#